data_AF-A0AAD6R1B8-F1
#
_entry.id   AF-A0AAD6R1B8-F1
#
_cell.length_a   1.000
_cell.length_b   1.000
_cell.length_c   1.000
_cell.angle_alpha   90.00
_cell.angle_beta   90.00
_cell.angle_gamma   90.00
#
_symmetry.space_group_name_H-M   'P 1'
#
loop_
_entity.id
_entity.type
_entity.pdbx_description
1 polymer ?
#
loop_
_entity_poly.entity_id
_entity_poly.type
_entity_poly.pdbx_seq_one_letter_code
_entity_poly.pdbx_strand_id
1 'polypeptide(L)'
;MEEKLALTAYELRLAQEDISKLKTELQKKSDLSLTELSESKSNFSVNPGPDVVRQKKNASLSDLGPLKDNERRDLNCAVKEYLLLAGYRLAAMTFYEEVTDQNLDVWQNTPACVPDALRHYYYQYLSSTSEAAEEKIAMLRENESLLKTNERLNNEKEKLLIAKDLSDNQISGLTKSLEAMQKDLKDRESQIQDLKQSWERQRKEINDCRSEITSLKMHIEGSRSGMNVLASDVDAVQSQSLEKYKEEIKSLQMEIAGLKAKGAYASESIDNSTSEKETCQAEEKVVEIDEDKAIVSHPVDVAGVLGNGDALPLSINETNKPEEVLEDLLNSCSDENALVDNSALVTKQNGEAPSEDGRLQLGSDNLGDKAASENMGLRTIEILADALPKIVPYVLINHREELLPLMMCAIECHPDSGTRDSLTHTLFNLIKRPDEQQRRIIMDACVSLAKNVGEMRTETELLPQCWEQISHMYEERRLLVAQSCGELAEFVRLEIRDSLILSIVQQLIEDSATVVREAAAHNLALLLPLFPNVDKYFKVEELMFQLVCDPSGVVVDTALKELLPAVIKWGNRLEHILRVLLSHILSSAQHCPPLSGVEGSMESHLHVLGERERWNIDVLLRMLVELLSPVHQKAVETCPLSSAPESKDRMFSTSLLETYAREHAEWPAFDWMYVDCFPDLIQLTCMLPQKEDSLRIRTTKFLLAVSEYFGDSYLVHIMLPIFLVSVGDNADLSFFPSVNHPRIKGLRPRTAVAERLATMCILPLLLAGVLGAPSQHEQLANYLRGLLVDGTLKESQSTKHTAEIIDAVRFLCTFEKHHGIIFNILWEMVVSSNIDMKINAANLLKAIMPYIDAKVASTHVLPALITLGSDPNLNVKYASIEAFGAVAQHFKNDMIVDKIRVQMDAFLEDGSHEATIAVVRALLVAVPHTTDKLRDYLLSKIFQFTALPASVSDVMRRRERANAFCESIRALDATDLSANSVREFLLPAIQNLLKDPDALDPAHKEALEIIMKERSGGALDALSKAMGAHLGLASSVSSFFGDSGLLGKKEASEPVSPQPDSPKAVPPLQAEDTRFRRIMRGNFSEMLRGKTKGLDETNPSQ
;
A
#
# COMPACT_ATOMS: atom_id res chain seq x y z
N MET A 1 14.12 -49.68 -30.37
CA MET A 1 12.98 -49.57 -31.31
C MET A 1 11.70 -50.02 -30.62
N GLU A 2 11.68 -51.19 -29.95
CA GLU A 2 10.52 -51.67 -29.18
C GLU A 2 10.13 -50.76 -28.00
N GLU A 3 11.08 -50.20 -27.23
CA GLU A 3 10.75 -49.22 -26.17
C GLU A 3 10.14 -47.91 -26.71
N LYS A 4 10.63 -47.41 -27.85
CA LYS A 4 10.05 -46.22 -28.49
C LYS A 4 8.65 -46.50 -29.04
N LEU A 5 8.41 -47.73 -29.53
CA LEU A 5 7.08 -48.18 -29.93
C LEU A 5 6.14 -48.35 -28.74
N ALA A 6 6.64 -48.84 -27.60
CA ALA A 6 5.86 -48.95 -26.37
C ALA A 6 5.50 -47.57 -25.79
N LEU A 7 6.43 -46.63 -25.79
CA LEU A 7 6.21 -45.25 -25.35
C LEU A 7 5.24 -44.50 -26.27
N THR A 8 5.41 -44.62 -27.59
CA THR A 8 4.48 -43.98 -28.54
C THR A 8 3.10 -44.65 -28.53
N ALA A 9 3.00 -45.96 -28.30
CA ALA A 9 1.73 -46.64 -28.10
C ALA A 9 1.05 -46.21 -26.79
N TYR A 10 1.83 -45.94 -25.73
CA TYR A 10 1.33 -45.42 -24.47
C TYR A 10 0.82 -43.98 -24.60
N GLU A 11 1.60 -43.11 -25.25
CA GLU A 11 1.20 -41.72 -25.53
C GLU A 11 -0.03 -41.64 -26.43
N LEU A 12 -0.12 -42.50 -27.44
CA LEU A 12 -1.29 -42.58 -28.33
C LEU A 12 -2.53 -43.08 -27.59
N ARG A 13 -2.36 -43.98 -26.62
CA ARG A 13 -3.45 -44.44 -25.75
C ARG A 13 -3.93 -43.34 -24.81
N LEU A 14 -2.99 -42.58 -24.21
CA LEU A 14 -3.30 -41.43 -23.36
C LEU A 14 -4.08 -40.35 -24.14
N ALA A 15 -3.61 -40.03 -25.35
CA ALA A 15 -4.27 -39.05 -26.21
C ALA A 15 -5.67 -39.50 -26.66
N GLN A 16 -5.87 -40.80 -26.92
CA GLN A 16 -7.20 -41.34 -27.23
C GLN A 16 -8.14 -41.28 -26.02
N GLU A 17 -7.61 -41.48 -24.82
CA GLU A 17 -8.36 -41.40 -23.56
C GLU A 17 -8.76 -39.96 -23.24
N ASP A 18 -7.88 -38.99 -23.49
CA ASP A 18 -8.17 -37.55 -23.36
C ASP A 18 -9.23 -37.08 -24.37
N ILE A 19 -9.16 -37.55 -25.62
CA ILE A 19 -10.21 -37.28 -26.63
C ILE A 19 -11.54 -37.89 -26.19
N SER A 20 -11.53 -39.07 -25.58
CA SER A 20 -12.75 -39.71 -25.07
C SER A 20 -13.35 -38.93 -23.88
N LYS A 21 -12.52 -38.46 -22.94
CA LYS A 21 -12.92 -37.59 -21.83
C LYS A 21 -13.52 -36.28 -22.35
N LEU A 22 -12.84 -35.61 -23.27
CA LEU A 22 -13.33 -34.37 -23.87
C LEU A 22 -14.65 -34.56 -24.62
N LYS A 23 -14.83 -35.69 -25.33
CA LYS A 23 -16.13 -36.04 -25.94
C LYS A 23 -17.22 -36.25 -24.89
N THR A 24 -16.93 -36.94 -23.79
CA THR A 24 -17.92 -37.14 -22.72
C THR A 24 -18.26 -35.84 -21.98
N GLU A 25 -17.32 -34.92 -21.82
CA GLU A 25 -17.58 -33.59 -21.25
C GLU A 25 -18.39 -32.71 -22.20
N LEU A 26 -18.14 -32.79 -23.50
CA LEU A 26 -18.89 -32.06 -24.51
C LEU A 26 -20.33 -32.58 -24.62
N GLN A 27 -20.53 -33.88 -24.45
CA GLN A 27 -21.86 -34.51 -24.40
C GLN A 27 -22.60 -34.22 -23.08
N LYS A 28 -21.89 -34.17 -21.94
CA LYS A 28 -22.47 -33.68 -20.68
C LYS A 28 -22.88 -32.20 -20.76
N LYS A 29 -22.11 -31.36 -21.46
CA LYS A 29 -22.48 -29.96 -21.70
C LYS A 29 -23.68 -29.81 -22.65
N SER A 30 -23.86 -30.71 -23.62
CA SER A 30 -25.08 -30.71 -24.43
C SER A 30 -26.32 -31.15 -23.65
N ASP A 31 -26.18 -32.12 -22.74
CA ASP A 31 -27.29 -32.67 -21.96
C ASP A 31 -27.72 -31.74 -20.80
N LEU A 32 -26.80 -30.93 -20.26
CA LEU A 32 -27.10 -29.88 -19.27
C LEU A 32 -27.93 -28.72 -19.86
N SER A 33 -27.85 -28.47 -21.17
CA SER A 33 -28.63 -27.40 -21.81
C SER A 33 -30.12 -27.71 -22.03
N LEU A 34 -30.52 -28.97 -21.87
CA LEU A 34 -31.89 -29.45 -22.14
C LEU A 34 -32.70 -29.78 -20.87
N THR A 35 -32.08 -29.77 -19.69
CA THR A 35 -32.70 -30.28 -18.45
C THR A 35 -33.08 -29.18 -17.43
N GLU A 36 -32.68 -27.92 -17.65
CA GLU A 36 -33.02 -26.79 -16.75
C GLU A 36 -34.38 -26.10 -17.05
N LEU A 37 -35.18 -26.60 -18.00
CA LEU A 37 -36.50 -26.03 -18.32
C LEU A 37 -37.70 -26.83 -17.78
N SER A 38 -37.50 -27.96 -17.10
CA SER A 38 -38.60 -28.76 -16.56
C SER A 38 -38.25 -29.33 -15.20
N GLU A 39 -38.80 -28.70 -14.16
CA GLU A 39 -39.16 -29.25 -12.83
C GLU A 39 -38.96 -28.22 -11.71
N SER A 40 -39.49 -27.02 -11.95
CA SER A 40 -40.08 -26.23 -10.88
C SER A 40 -41.56 -26.62 -10.76
N LYS A 41 -41.90 -27.49 -9.79
CA LYS A 41 -43.16 -27.51 -8.99
C LYS A 41 -43.41 -28.86 -8.29
N SER A 42 -43.85 -28.75 -7.02
CA SER A 42 -44.48 -29.77 -6.15
C SER A 42 -43.48 -30.74 -5.47
N ASN A 43 -43.45 -31.01 -4.16
CA ASN A 43 -44.33 -30.71 -3.02
C ASN A 43 -43.55 -30.75 -1.68
N PHE A 44 -44.14 -30.11 -0.67
CA PHE A 44 -43.76 -30.03 0.75
C PHE A 44 -43.79 -31.37 1.53
N SER A 45 -43.03 -31.38 2.65
CA SER A 45 -43.34 -31.96 3.98
C SER A 45 -42.79 -33.35 4.36
N VAL A 46 -41.94 -33.39 5.41
CA VAL A 46 -42.23 -33.90 6.78
C VAL A 46 -40.89 -34.12 7.54
N ASN A 47 -40.76 -33.49 8.72
CA ASN A 47 -39.73 -33.78 9.75
C ASN A 47 -39.91 -35.19 10.33
N PRO A 48 -38.83 -35.82 10.84
CA PRO A 48 -38.79 -36.00 12.29
C PRO A 48 -37.39 -35.84 12.94
N GLY A 49 -37.36 -35.11 14.06
CA GLY A 49 -36.74 -35.52 15.34
C GLY A 49 -35.20 -35.65 15.47
N PRO A 50 -34.55 -34.89 16.37
CA PRO A 50 -33.15 -35.05 16.73
C PRO A 50 -32.98 -36.06 17.89
N ASP A 51 -33.14 -37.37 17.63
CA ASP A 51 -32.99 -38.41 18.65
C ASP A 51 -32.15 -39.60 18.16
N VAL A 52 -30.87 -39.40 17.82
CA VAL A 52 -29.92 -40.54 17.65
C VAL A 52 -28.47 -40.26 18.12
N VAL A 53 -27.99 -39.02 18.28
CA VAL A 53 -26.53 -38.80 18.49
C VAL A 53 -26.07 -38.79 19.96
N ARG A 54 -26.97 -39.02 20.93
CA ARG A 54 -26.61 -39.17 22.35
C ARG A 54 -26.29 -40.63 22.73
N GLN A 55 -25.25 -41.21 22.13
CA GLN A 55 -24.53 -42.34 22.73
C GLN A 55 -23.17 -42.54 22.06
N LYS A 56 -22.13 -42.72 22.89
CA LYS A 56 -20.69 -42.89 22.59
C LYS A 56 -19.84 -41.62 22.48
N LYS A 57 -19.79 -40.84 23.56
CA LYS A 57 -18.55 -40.14 23.97
C LYS A 57 -17.92 -40.99 25.07
N ASN A 58 -16.98 -41.84 24.70
CA ASN A 58 -15.92 -42.47 25.52
C ASN A 58 -15.38 -43.67 24.73
N ALA A 59 -14.54 -43.41 23.72
CA ALA A 59 -13.77 -44.44 23.04
C ALA A 59 -12.32 -43.95 22.97
N SER A 60 -11.41 -44.68 23.63
CA SER A 60 -9.96 -44.47 23.50
C SER A 60 -9.50 -44.92 22.11
N LEU A 61 -8.25 -44.57 21.73
CA LEU A 61 -7.63 -44.83 20.42
C LEU A 61 -7.72 -46.31 19.95
N SER A 62 -8.05 -47.23 20.85
CA SER A 62 -8.17 -48.68 20.62
C SER A 62 -9.42 -49.13 19.83
N ASP A 63 -10.39 -48.25 19.57
CA ASP A 63 -11.74 -48.64 19.09
C ASP A 63 -11.96 -48.54 17.57
N LEU A 64 -10.95 -48.19 16.76
CA LEU A 64 -11.14 -48.01 15.31
C LEU A 64 -11.28 -49.33 14.51
N GLY A 65 -11.06 -50.49 15.14
CA GLY A 65 -11.14 -51.78 14.45
C GLY A 65 -10.13 -51.93 13.28
N PRO A 66 -10.15 -53.08 12.57
CA PRO A 66 -9.35 -53.24 11.36
C PRO A 66 -9.92 -52.39 10.21
N LEU A 67 -9.02 -51.75 9.44
CA LEU A 67 -9.34 -50.98 8.23
C LEU A 67 -10.21 -51.80 7.27
N LYS A 68 -11.36 -51.24 6.87
CA LYS A 68 -12.19 -51.83 5.81
C LYS A 68 -11.56 -51.57 4.44
N ASP A 69 -11.88 -52.41 3.46
CA ASP A 69 -11.27 -52.34 2.12
C ASP A 69 -11.49 -50.99 1.41
N ASN A 70 -12.63 -50.34 1.63
CA ASN A 70 -12.92 -49.01 1.09
C ASN A 70 -12.08 -47.92 1.77
N GLU A 71 -11.91 -47.99 3.09
CA GLU A 71 -11.11 -47.03 3.87
C GLU A 71 -9.62 -47.14 3.49
N ARG A 72 -9.14 -48.37 3.28
CA ARG A 72 -7.79 -48.65 2.77
C ARG A 72 -7.60 -48.08 1.36
N ARG A 73 -8.60 -48.19 0.49
CA ARG A 73 -8.55 -47.61 -0.86
C ARG A 73 -8.44 -46.09 -0.83
N ASP A 74 -9.27 -45.44 -0.01
CA ASP A 74 -9.27 -43.97 0.09
C ASP A 74 -7.94 -43.42 0.62
N LEU A 75 -7.36 -44.09 1.63
CA LEU A 75 -6.04 -43.77 2.15
C LEU A 75 -4.93 -43.97 1.11
N ASN A 76 -4.95 -45.09 0.39
CA ASN A 76 -3.96 -45.37 -0.65
C ASN A 76 -4.02 -44.33 -1.78
N CYS A 77 -5.21 -43.93 -2.21
CA CYS A 77 -5.35 -42.85 -3.20
C CYS A 77 -4.80 -41.51 -2.69
N ALA A 78 -5.10 -41.14 -1.43
CA ALA A 78 -4.57 -39.90 -0.84
C ALA A 78 -3.04 -39.90 -0.70
N VAL A 79 -2.44 -41.04 -0.33
CA VAL A 79 -0.98 -41.20 -0.24
C VAL A 79 -0.33 -41.08 -1.61
N LYS A 80 -0.91 -41.72 -2.63
CA LYS A 80 -0.43 -41.59 -4.02
C LYS A 80 -0.45 -40.13 -4.49
N GLU A 81 -1.56 -39.41 -4.27
CA GLU A 81 -1.68 -37.99 -4.64
C GLU A 81 -0.67 -37.10 -3.88
N TYR A 82 -0.49 -37.32 -2.58
CA TYR A 82 0.52 -36.62 -1.79
C TYR A 82 1.93 -36.84 -2.34
N LEU A 83 2.29 -38.09 -2.64
CA LEU A 83 3.61 -38.42 -3.21
C LEU A 83 3.83 -37.78 -4.57
N LEU A 84 2.79 -37.68 -5.41
CA LEU A 84 2.85 -36.98 -6.69
C LEU A 84 3.00 -35.47 -6.51
N LEU A 85 2.22 -34.85 -5.62
CA LEU A 85 2.29 -33.42 -5.31
C LEU A 85 3.63 -33.01 -4.70
N ALA A 86 4.19 -33.83 -3.81
CA ALA A 86 5.50 -33.61 -3.21
C ALA A 86 6.68 -33.94 -4.15
N GLY A 87 6.41 -34.33 -5.41
CA GLY A 87 7.43 -34.57 -6.44
C GLY A 87 8.09 -35.95 -6.38
N TYR A 88 7.67 -36.84 -5.48
CA TYR A 88 8.20 -38.20 -5.31
C TYR A 88 7.60 -39.20 -6.31
N ARG A 89 7.74 -38.92 -7.61
CA ARG A 89 7.12 -39.72 -8.69
C ARG A 89 7.53 -41.20 -8.70
N LEU A 90 8.80 -41.49 -8.44
CA LEU A 90 9.29 -42.87 -8.39
C LEU A 90 8.69 -43.64 -7.21
N ALA A 91 8.54 -42.98 -6.05
CA ALA A 91 7.92 -43.58 -4.87
C ALA A 91 6.41 -43.78 -5.03
N ALA A 92 5.72 -42.85 -5.72
CA ALA A 92 4.32 -43.02 -6.10
C ALA A 92 4.13 -44.21 -7.05
N MET A 93 5.08 -44.42 -7.98
CA MET A 93 5.05 -45.54 -8.93
C MET A 93 5.27 -46.88 -8.23
N THR A 94 6.30 -47.01 -7.37
CA THR A 94 6.48 -48.24 -6.57
C THR A 94 5.32 -48.48 -5.61
N PHE A 95 4.80 -47.44 -4.98
CA PHE A 95 3.62 -47.56 -4.11
C PHE A 95 2.39 -48.09 -4.87
N TYR A 96 2.17 -47.60 -6.10
CA TYR A 96 1.11 -48.10 -6.97
C TYR A 96 1.34 -49.56 -7.38
N GLU A 97 2.58 -49.95 -7.67
CA GLU A 97 2.95 -51.34 -8.00
C GLU A 97 2.81 -52.30 -6.81
N GLU A 98 3.01 -51.84 -5.58
CA GLU A 98 2.84 -52.63 -4.36
C GLU A 98 1.35 -52.86 -4.01
N VAL A 99 0.47 -51.91 -4.34
CA VAL A 99 -0.99 -52.02 -4.13
C VAL A 99 -1.65 -52.69 -5.34
N THR A 100 -1.40 -53.98 -5.52
CA THR A 100 -1.89 -54.76 -6.67
C THR A 100 -3.39 -55.09 -6.62
N ASP A 101 -4.05 -54.92 -5.47
CA ASP A 101 -5.45 -55.30 -5.23
C ASP A 101 -6.46 -54.16 -5.42
N GLN A 102 -6.02 -52.93 -5.70
CA GLN A 102 -6.88 -51.75 -5.80
C GLN A 102 -6.49 -50.86 -6.99
N ASN A 103 -7.49 -50.40 -7.76
CA ASN A 103 -7.26 -49.41 -8.82
C ASN A 103 -7.30 -47.99 -8.20
N LEU A 104 -6.12 -47.36 -8.09
CA LEU A 104 -5.95 -46.03 -7.48
C LEU A 104 -6.10 -44.86 -8.47
N ASP A 105 -6.60 -45.09 -9.69
CA ASP A 105 -6.86 -44.05 -10.71
C ASP A 105 -8.31 -43.54 -10.69
N VAL A 106 -9.17 -44.15 -9.88
CA VAL A 106 -10.57 -43.76 -9.70
C VAL A 106 -10.71 -42.85 -8.48
N TRP A 107 -10.15 -41.64 -8.58
CA TRP A 107 -10.40 -40.57 -7.59
C TRP A 107 -11.41 -39.58 -8.17
N GLN A 108 -12.54 -39.37 -7.48
CA GLN A 108 -13.54 -38.41 -7.93
C GLN A 108 -13.01 -36.99 -7.69
N ASN A 109 -12.49 -36.37 -8.75
CA ASN A 109 -12.01 -34.98 -8.75
C ASN A 109 -13.17 -33.99 -8.54
N THR A 110 -13.60 -33.85 -7.28
CA THR A 110 -14.39 -32.70 -6.84
C THR A 110 -13.67 -32.12 -5.62
N PRO A 111 -13.16 -30.87 -5.67
CA PRO A 111 -12.37 -30.26 -4.60
C PRO A 111 -13.10 -30.09 -3.25
N ALA A 112 -14.36 -30.56 -3.15
CA ALA A 112 -15.21 -30.44 -1.98
C ALA A 112 -15.63 -31.78 -1.33
N CYS A 113 -15.22 -32.94 -1.86
CA CYS A 113 -15.65 -34.24 -1.34
C CYS A 113 -14.47 -35.05 -0.79
N VAL A 114 -14.17 -34.88 0.50
CA VAL A 114 -13.32 -35.82 1.23
C VAL A 114 -14.14 -37.08 1.53
N PRO A 115 -13.72 -38.29 1.13
CA PRO A 115 -14.43 -39.53 1.48
C PRO A 115 -14.70 -39.64 2.98
N ASP A 116 -15.90 -40.11 3.35
CA ASP A 116 -16.36 -40.17 4.75
C ASP A 116 -15.39 -40.90 5.69
N ALA A 117 -14.65 -41.88 5.16
CA ALA A 117 -13.59 -42.60 5.85
C ALA A 117 -12.45 -41.66 6.32
N LEU A 118 -11.89 -40.87 5.41
CA LEU A 118 -10.81 -39.92 5.73
C LEU A 118 -11.31 -38.82 6.67
N ARG A 119 -12.57 -38.38 6.50
CA ARG A 119 -13.22 -37.43 7.40
C ARG A 119 -13.35 -37.99 8.81
N HIS A 120 -13.71 -39.26 8.95
CA HIS A 120 -13.83 -39.95 10.23
C HIS A 120 -12.48 -40.05 10.95
N TYR A 121 -11.42 -40.47 10.26
CA TYR A 121 -10.06 -40.53 10.84
C TYR A 121 -9.52 -39.13 11.19
N TYR A 122 -9.80 -38.12 10.36
CA TYR A 122 -9.41 -36.74 10.61
C TYR A 122 -10.13 -36.15 11.84
N TYR A 123 -11.45 -36.36 11.98
CA TYR A 123 -12.18 -35.93 13.16
C TYR A 123 -11.75 -36.67 14.43
N GLN A 124 -11.40 -37.96 14.32
CA GLN A 124 -10.83 -38.72 15.44
C GLN A 124 -9.46 -38.16 15.83
N TYR A 125 -8.58 -37.85 14.86
CA TYR A 125 -7.28 -37.20 15.08
C TYR A 125 -7.43 -35.87 15.80
N LEU A 126 -8.30 -34.98 15.29
CA LEU A 126 -8.65 -33.69 15.90
C LEU A 126 -9.19 -33.81 17.33
N SER A 127 -9.76 -34.97 17.69
CA SER A 127 -10.29 -35.23 19.04
C SER A 127 -9.31 -35.93 20.00
N SER A 128 -8.14 -36.35 19.50
CA SER A 128 -7.22 -37.25 20.22
C SER A 128 -5.98 -36.58 20.82
N THR A 129 -5.61 -35.37 20.36
CA THR A 129 -4.40 -34.65 20.81
C THR A 129 -4.70 -33.17 21.05
N SER A 130 -4.00 -32.54 22.00
CA SER A 130 -4.17 -31.10 22.30
C SER A 130 -3.72 -30.20 21.15
N GLU A 131 -2.68 -30.60 20.41
CA GLU A 131 -2.17 -29.87 19.24
C GLU A 131 -3.20 -29.81 18.11
N ALA A 132 -3.90 -30.92 17.84
CA ALA A 132 -4.94 -30.96 16.81
C ALA A 132 -6.21 -30.17 17.21
N ALA A 133 -6.48 -30.03 18.52
CA ALA A 133 -7.56 -29.16 19.01
C ALA A 133 -7.22 -27.68 18.88
N GLU A 134 -5.95 -27.30 19.08
CA GLU A 134 -5.45 -25.93 18.84
C GLU A 134 -5.48 -25.56 17.36
N GLU A 135 -5.09 -26.48 16.47
CA GLU A 135 -5.16 -26.30 15.01
C GLU A 135 -6.62 -26.11 14.52
N LYS A 136 -7.57 -26.85 15.11
CA LYS A 136 -9.00 -26.67 14.84
C LYS A 136 -9.50 -25.29 15.25
N ILE A 137 -9.06 -24.78 16.41
CA ILE A 137 -9.46 -23.46 16.90
C ILE A 137 -8.84 -22.37 16.01
N ALA A 138 -7.59 -22.54 15.56
CA ALA A 138 -6.95 -21.64 14.62
C ALA A 138 -7.69 -21.56 13.27
N MET A 139 -8.04 -22.71 12.68
CA MET A 139 -8.80 -22.77 11.43
C MET A 139 -10.22 -22.17 11.57
N LEU A 140 -10.88 -22.36 12.71
CA LEU A 140 -12.20 -21.77 12.95
C LEU A 140 -12.13 -20.24 13.05
N ARG A 141 -11.11 -19.70 13.75
CA ARG A 141 -10.86 -18.26 13.81
C ARG A 141 -10.51 -17.68 12.44
N GLU A 142 -9.71 -18.39 11.66
CA GLU A 142 -9.36 -17.99 10.29
C GLU A 142 -10.62 -17.98 9.40
N ASN A 143 -11.46 -19.01 9.46
CA ASN A 143 -12.72 -19.03 8.71
C ASN A 143 -13.69 -17.92 9.13
N GLU A 144 -13.76 -17.57 10.41
CA GLU A 144 -14.60 -16.46 10.87
C GLU A 144 -14.07 -15.11 10.38
N SER A 145 -12.74 -14.93 10.36
CA SER A 145 -12.09 -13.77 9.75
C SER A 145 -12.35 -13.69 8.23
N LEU A 146 -12.25 -14.82 7.53
CA LEU A 146 -12.55 -14.92 6.10
C LEU A 146 -14.03 -14.62 5.80
N LEU A 147 -14.96 -15.05 6.64
CA LEU A 147 -16.38 -14.70 6.52
C LEU A 147 -16.60 -13.19 6.66
N LYS A 148 -16.03 -12.57 7.71
CA LYS A 148 -16.15 -11.11 7.94
C LYS A 148 -15.54 -10.28 6.82
N THR A 149 -14.40 -10.71 6.29
CA THR A 149 -13.76 -10.03 5.14
C THR A 149 -14.58 -10.19 3.86
N ASN A 150 -15.17 -11.36 3.63
CA ASN A 150 -16.02 -11.60 2.46
C ASN A 150 -17.33 -10.79 2.53
N GLU A 151 -17.94 -10.66 3.71
CA GLU A 151 -19.08 -9.76 3.93
C GLU A 151 -18.70 -8.30 3.69
N ARG A 152 -17.55 -7.85 4.19
CA ARG A 152 -17.03 -6.49 3.93
C ARG A 152 -16.82 -6.24 2.43
N LEU A 153 -16.20 -7.19 1.73
CA LEU A 153 -15.95 -7.10 0.29
C LEU A 153 -17.25 -7.09 -0.52
N ASN A 154 -18.26 -7.86 -0.11
CA ASN A 154 -19.58 -7.83 -0.75
C ASN A 154 -20.26 -6.46 -0.56
N ASN A 155 -20.21 -5.90 0.65
CA ASN A 155 -20.76 -4.56 0.93
C ASN A 155 -20.02 -3.47 0.13
N GLU A 156 -18.70 -3.58 -0.02
CA GLU A 156 -17.90 -2.66 -0.81
C GLU A 156 -18.19 -2.78 -2.31
N LYS A 157 -18.34 -4.02 -2.81
CA LYS A 157 -18.74 -4.30 -4.18
C LYS A 157 -20.12 -3.71 -4.51
N GLU A 158 -21.08 -3.80 -3.58
CA GLU A 158 -22.41 -3.21 -3.76
C GLU A 158 -22.35 -1.68 -3.80
N LYS A 159 -21.57 -1.04 -2.92
CA LYS A 159 -21.31 0.40 -2.97
C LYS A 159 -20.66 0.85 -4.27
N LEU A 160 -19.68 0.09 -4.76
CA LEU A 160 -19.01 0.34 -6.04
C LEU A 160 -19.96 0.18 -7.22
N LEU A 161 -20.89 -0.78 -7.17
CA LEU A 161 -21.90 -0.95 -8.21
C LEU A 161 -22.82 0.28 -8.29
N ILE A 162 -23.28 0.77 -7.14
CA ILE A 162 -24.13 1.97 -7.06
C ILE A 162 -23.37 3.22 -7.57
N ALA A 163 -22.11 3.38 -7.18
CA ALA A 163 -21.28 4.50 -7.63
C ALA A 163 -21.01 4.44 -9.14
N LYS A 164 -20.79 3.22 -9.68
CA LYS A 164 -20.64 3.00 -11.11
C LYS A 164 -21.91 3.39 -11.87
N ASP A 165 -23.08 2.93 -11.41
CA ASP A 165 -24.35 3.25 -12.07
C ASP A 165 -24.63 4.77 -12.06
N LEU A 166 -24.26 5.47 -10.98
CA LEU A 166 -24.35 6.94 -10.92
C LEU A 166 -23.41 7.62 -11.92
N SER A 167 -22.16 7.15 -12.03
CA SER A 167 -21.17 7.66 -12.98
C SER A 167 -21.59 7.39 -14.43
N ASP A 168 -22.08 6.19 -14.73
CA ASP A 168 -22.56 5.80 -16.07
C ASP A 168 -23.74 6.69 -16.48
N ASN A 169 -24.63 7.04 -15.55
CA ASN A 169 -25.71 8.00 -15.78
C ASN A 169 -25.17 9.41 -16.09
N GLN A 170 -24.17 9.89 -15.35
CA GLN A 170 -23.52 11.19 -15.60
C GLN A 170 -22.82 11.22 -16.97
N ILE A 171 -22.06 10.17 -17.31
CA ILE A 171 -21.40 10.01 -18.60
C ILE A 171 -22.42 10.01 -19.73
N SER A 172 -23.56 9.31 -19.57
CA SER A 172 -24.63 9.31 -20.56
C SER A 172 -25.22 10.70 -20.78
N GLY A 173 -25.35 11.50 -19.71
CA GLY A 173 -25.82 12.89 -19.77
C GLY A 173 -24.84 13.80 -20.49
N LEU A 174 -23.55 13.71 -20.15
CA LEU A 174 -22.48 14.46 -20.81
C LEU A 174 -22.34 14.09 -22.29
N THR A 175 -22.49 12.81 -22.63
CA THR A 175 -22.43 12.33 -24.02
C THR A 175 -23.56 12.94 -24.85
N LYS A 176 -24.79 12.98 -24.33
CA LYS A 176 -25.93 13.63 -24.99
C LYS A 176 -25.71 15.14 -25.18
N SER A 177 -25.12 15.81 -24.17
CA SER A 177 -24.77 17.23 -24.27
C SER A 177 -23.71 17.49 -25.34
N LEU A 178 -22.69 16.63 -25.41
CA LEU A 178 -21.63 16.71 -26.41
C LEU A 178 -22.15 16.48 -27.82
N GLU A 179 -23.06 15.51 -28.03
CA GLU A 179 -23.73 15.28 -29.30
C GLU A 179 -24.57 16.49 -29.74
N ALA A 180 -25.27 17.14 -28.80
CA ALA A 180 -26.05 18.35 -29.08
C ALA A 180 -25.14 19.52 -29.49
N MET A 181 -24.03 19.73 -28.77
CA MET A 181 -23.03 20.75 -29.12
C MET A 181 -22.37 20.48 -30.48
N GLN A 182 -22.07 19.21 -30.79
CA GLN A 182 -21.49 18.84 -32.07
C GLN A 182 -22.45 19.09 -33.24
N LYS A 183 -23.76 18.93 -33.01
CA LYS A 183 -24.78 19.30 -33.98
C LYS A 183 -24.86 20.82 -34.18
N ASP A 184 -24.85 21.60 -33.10
CA ASP A 184 -24.86 23.08 -33.20
C ASP A 184 -23.61 23.60 -33.93
N LEU A 185 -22.44 23.03 -33.66
CA LEU A 185 -21.22 23.35 -34.40
C LEU A 185 -21.32 23.06 -35.91
N LYS A 186 -21.96 21.95 -36.30
CA LYS A 186 -22.20 21.66 -37.73
C LYS A 186 -23.17 22.66 -38.36
N ASP A 187 -24.21 23.04 -37.64
CA ASP A 187 -25.17 24.04 -38.11
C ASP A 187 -24.49 25.42 -38.27
N ARG A 188 -23.62 25.81 -37.32
CA ARG A 188 -22.80 27.02 -37.42
C ARG A 188 -21.80 26.98 -38.59
N GLU A 189 -21.14 25.85 -38.81
CA GLU A 189 -20.23 25.67 -39.96
C GLU A 189 -20.98 25.86 -41.29
N SER A 190 -22.21 25.33 -41.40
CA SER A 190 -23.03 25.53 -42.59
C SER A 190 -23.39 27.00 -42.82
N GLN A 191 -23.74 27.74 -41.76
CA GLN A 191 -24.01 29.17 -41.83
C GLN A 191 -22.77 29.97 -42.26
N ILE A 192 -21.59 29.61 -41.76
CA ILE A 192 -20.32 30.23 -42.16
C ILE A 192 -20.04 29.97 -43.65
N GLN A 193 -20.31 28.76 -44.12
CA GLN A 193 -20.13 28.40 -45.53
C GLN A 193 -21.07 29.19 -46.45
N ASP A 194 -22.32 29.37 -46.05
CA ASP A 194 -23.30 30.18 -46.79
C ASP A 194 -22.93 31.67 -46.81
N LEU A 195 -22.48 32.21 -45.67
CA LEU A 195 -21.98 33.58 -45.56
C LEU A 195 -20.74 33.79 -46.45
N LYS A 196 -19.84 32.82 -46.49
CA LYS A 196 -18.66 32.85 -47.36
C LYS A 196 -19.06 32.91 -48.84
N GLN A 197 -20.00 32.08 -49.27
CA GLN A 197 -20.51 32.13 -50.65
C GLN A 197 -21.20 33.44 -50.99
N SER A 198 -21.92 34.04 -50.02
CA SER A 198 -22.53 35.37 -50.18
C SER A 198 -21.47 36.46 -50.35
N TRP A 199 -20.41 36.41 -49.52
CA TRP A 199 -19.31 37.35 -49.62
C TRP A 199 -18.52 37.21 -50.93
N GLU A 200 -18.32 35.98 -51.41
CA GLU A 200 -17.68 35.71 -52.71
C GLU A 200 -18.51 36.30 -53.87
N ARG A 201 -19.86 36.25 -53.79
CA ARG A 201 -20.76 36.89 -54.75
C ARG A 201 -20.61 38.41 -54.74
N GLN A 202 -20.65 39.04 -53.57
CA GLN A 202 -20.44 40.49 -53.44
C GLN A 202 -19.07 40.93 -53.97
N ARG A 203 -18.02 40.14 -53.69
CA ARG A 203 -16.67 40.41 -54.21
C ARG A 203 -16.63 40.36 -55.73
N LYS A 204 -17.35 39.42 -56.35
CA LYS A 204 -17.47 39.32 -57.81
C LYS A 204 -18.20 40.53 -58.38
N GLU A 205 -19.32 40.92 -57.79
CA GLU A 205 -20.08 42.12 -58.20
C GLU A 205 -19.24 43.40 -58.11
N ILE A 206 -18.44 43.56 -57.05
CA ILE A 206 -17.51 44.69 -56.91
C ILE A 206 -16.44 44.67 -58.01
N ASN A 207 -15.91 43.50 -58.36
CA ASN A 207 -14.93 43.37 -59.43
C ASN A 207 -15.54 43.66 -60.80
N ASP A 208 -16.78 43.22 -61.05
CA ASP A 208 -17.52 43.53 -62.27
C ASP A 208 -17.75 45.04 -62.37
N CYS A 209 -18.17 45.70 -61.28
CA CYS A 209 -18.29 47.17 -61.20
C CYS A 209 -16.95 47.87 -61.46
N ARG A 210 -15.83 47.36 -60.91
CA ARG A 210 -14.49 47.90 -61.18
C ARG A 210 -14.10 47.75 -62.65
N SER A 211 -14.44 46.64 -63.29
CA SER A 211 -14.19 46.42 -64.71
C SER A 211 -14.99 47.40 -65.57
N GLU A 212 -16.23 47.69 -65.17
CA GLU A 212 -17.10 48.66 -65.84
C GLU A 212 -16.59 50.09 -65.67
N ILE A 213 -16.15 50.47 -64.45
CA ILE A 213 -15.47 51.75 -64.20
C ILE A 213 -14.21 51.88 -65.07
N THR A 214 -13.46 50.80 -65.23
CA THR A 214 -12.24 50.80 -66.06
C THR A 214 -12.59 50.95 -67.55
N SER A 215 -13.64 50.28 -68.02
CA SER A 215 -14.17 50.43 -69.38
C SER A 215 -14.67 51.85 -69.66
N LEU A 216 -15.44 52.42 -68.73
CA LEU A 216 -15.91 53.81 -68.82
C LEU A 216 -14.74 54.80 -68.80
N LYS A 217 -13.72 54.55 -67.98
CA LYS A 217 -12.50 55.37 -67.94
C LYS A 217 -11.74 55.31 -69.26
N MET A 218 -11.61 54.13 -69.88
CA MET A 218 -11.05 53.97 -71.22
C MET A 218 -11.87 54.71 -72.30
N HIS A 219 -13.20 54.69 -72.19
CA HIS A 219 -14.08 55.44 -73.09
C HIS A 219 -13.93 56.96 -72.95
N ILE A 220 -13.76 57.46 -71.72
CA ILE A 220 -13.50 58.88 -71.45
C ILE A 220 -12.12 59.30 -71.97
N GLU A 221 -11.10 58.46 -71.80
CA GLU A 221 -9.75 58.70 -72.32
C GLU A 221 -9.73 58.69 -73.87
N GLY A 222 -10.48 57.78 -74.50
CA GLY A 222 -10.70 57.74 -75.94
C GLY A 222 -11.49 58.94 -76.49
N SER A 223 -12.39 59.51 -75.68
CA SER A 223 -13.13 60.73 -76.02
C SER A 223 -12.26 61.99 -75.85
N ARG A 224 -11.24 61.96 -74.98
CA ARG A 224 -10.25 63.04 -74.79
C ARG A 224 -9.12 63.02 -75.82
N SER A 225 -8.80 61.89 -76.44
CA SER A 225 -7.78 61.82 -77.51
C SER A 225 -8.30 62.24 -78.90
N GLY A 226 -9.62 62.32 -79.08
CA GLY A 226 -10.26 62.83 -80.31
C GLY A 226 -10.46 64.35 -80.37
N MET A 227 -10.14 65.09 -79.30
CA MET A 227 -10.45 66.52 -79.21
C MET A 227 -9.29 67.32 -78.62
N ASN A 228 -8.17 67.34 -79.34
CA ASN A 228 -7.06 68.27 -79.06
C ASN A 228 -6.21 68.62 -80.29
N VAL A 229 -6.82 68.76 -81.48
CA VAL A 229 -6.29 69.58 -82.59
C VAL A 229 -7.46 70.19 -83.38
N LEU A 230 -7.96 71.35 -82.94
CA LEU A 230 -8.27 72.53 -83.77
C LEU A 230 -8.82 73.63 -82.88
N ALA A 231 -8.20 74.80 -83.04
CA ALA A 231 -8.36 75.97 -82.21
C ALA A 231 -9.53 76.87 -82.65
N SER A 232 -9.86 77.77 -81.72
CA SER A 232 -10.45 79.11 -81.88
C SER A 232 -11.98 79.27 -81.87
N ASP A 233 -12.36 80.23 -81.04
CA ASP A 233 -13.60 81.01 -80.90
C ASP A 233 -14.89 80.28 -80.58
N VAL A 234 -15.42 80.52 -79.36
CA VAL A 234 -16.59 81.37 -79.12
C VAL A 234 -16.78 81.57 -77.60
N ASP A 235 -17.13 82.80 -77.27
CA ASP A 235 -17.45 83.37 -75.96
C ASP A 235 -18.48 82.62 -75.11
N ALA A 236 -18.31 82.85 -73.80
CA ALA A 236 -19.32 82.97 -72.74
C ALA A 236 -20.15 81.72 -72.33
N VAL A 237 -20.43 81.71 -71.02
CA VAL A 237 -21.34 80.82 -70.27
C VAL A 237 -20.70 79.54 -69.71
N GLN A 238 -20.09 79.66 -68.52
CA GLN A 238 -19.95 78.53 -67.59
C GLN A 238 -19.93 79.03 -66.13
N SER A 239 -21.10 79.41 -65.64
CA SER A 239 -21.36 79.72 -64.23
C SER A 239 -22.50 78.90 -63.63
N GLN A 240 -22.89 77.78 -64.26
CA GLN A 240 -23.95 76.88 -63.76
C GLN A 240 -23.51 75.41 -63.57
N SER A 241 -22.30 75.03 -63.96
CA SER A 241 -21.80 73.65 -63.79
C SER A 241 -20.97 73.46 -62.51
N LEU A 242 -20.36 74.51 -61.96
CA LEU A 242 -19.47 74.41 -60.79
C LEU A 242 -20.25 74.21 -59.46
N GLU A 243 -21.49 74.66 -59.38
CA GLU A 243 -22.34 74.49 -58.19
C GLU A 243 -22.94 73.09 -58.12
N LYS A 244 -23.33 72.50 -59.26
CA LYS A 244 -23.87 71.13 -59.30
C LYS A 244 -22.83 70.07 -58.91
N TYR A 245 -21.57 70.23 -59.35
CA TYR A 245 -20.48 69.35 -58.91
C TYR A 245 -20.06 69.56 -57.46
N LYS A 246 -20.20 70.78 -56.91
CA LYS A 246 -20.00 71.04 -55.47
C LYS A 246 -21.10 70.41 -54.62
N GLU A 247 -22.34 70.37 -55.09
CA GLU A 247 -23.45 69.68 -54.42
C GLU A 247 -23.31 68.16 -54.50
N GLU A 248 -22.88 67.60 -55.62
CA GLU A 248 -22.59 66.16 -55.75
C GLU A 248 -21.41 65.74 -54.86
N ILE A 249 -20.34 66.53 -54.79
CA ILE A 249 -19.22 66.25 -53.88
C ILE A 249 -19.66 66.33 -52.41
N LYS A 250 -20.55 67.28 -52.06
CA LYS A 250 -21.14 67.35 -50.71
C LYS A 250 -22.08 66.17 -50.41
N SER A 251 -22.86 65.72 -51.39
CA SER A 251 -23.74 64.55 -51.26
C SER A 251 -22.92 63.27 -51.04
N LEU A 252 -21.84 63.08 -51.81
CA LEU A 252 -20.93 61.94 -51.65
C LEU A 252 -20.12 62.01 -50.34
N GLN A 253 -19.75 63.21 -49.88
CA GLN A 253 -19.13 63.38 -48.57
C GLN A 253 -20.10 63.08 -47.41
N MET A 254 -21.40 63.42 -47.55
CA MET A 254 -22.46 63.05 -46.61
C MET A 254 -22.75 61.55 -46.61
N GLU A 255 -22.66 60.89 -47.78
CA GLU A 255 -22.81 59.43 -47.89
C GLU A 255 -21.62 58.67 -47.29
N ILE A 256 -20.39 59.16 -47.50
CA ILE A 256 -19.18 58.61 -46.83
C ILE A 256 -19.24 58.84 -45.32
N ALA A 257 -19.77 59.99 -44.85
CA ALA A 257 -20.00 60.23 -43.43
C ALA A 257 -21.10 59.31 -42.87
N GLY A 258 -22.17 59.05 -43.63
CA GLY A 258 -23.22 58.09 -43.28
C GLY A 258 -22.73 56.63 -43.24
N LEU A 259 -21.81 56.25 -44.13
CA LEU A 259 -21.17 54.93 -44.13
C LEU A 259 -20.13 54.78 -43.01
N LYS A 260 -19.42 55.84 -42.64
CA LYS A 260 -18.54 55.86 -41.46
C LYS A 260 -19.33 55.84 -40.14
N ALA A 261 -20.51 56.46 -40.10
CA ALA A 261 -21.45 56.33 -38.98
C ALA A 261 -22.01 54.91 -38.88
N LYS A 262 -22.38 54.27 -40.00
CA LYS A 262 -22.77 52.84 -40.02
C LYS A 262 -21.63 51.88 -39.63
N GLY A 263 -20.36 52.27 -39.82
CA GLY A 263 -19.20 51.55 -39.29
C GLY A 263 -18.98 51.72 -37.78
N ALA A 264 -19.48 52.82 -37.18
CA ALA A 264 -19.43 53.04 -35.73
C ALA A 264 -20.63 52.40 -34.99
N TYR A 265 -21.77 52.20 -35.66
CA TYR A 265 -22.90 51.41 -35.12
C TYR A 265 -22.72 49.88 -35.21
N ALA A 266 -21.59 49.41 -35.77
CA ALA A 266 -21.16 48.01 -35.68
C ALA A 266 -20.30 47.72 -34.42
N SER A 267 -20.01 48.72 -33.57
CA SER A 267 -19.33 48.52 -32.29
C SER A 267 -20.23 48.67 -31.05
N GLU A 268 -21.53 48.91 -31.20
CA GLU A 268 -22.50 48.91 -30.07
C GLU A 268 -23.92 48.68 -30.62
N SER A 269 -24.25 47.42 -30.93
CA SER A 269 -25.61 46.86 -31.01
C SER A 269 -25.60 45.33 -31.25
N ILE A 270 -25.03 44.59 -30.30
CA ILE A 270 -25.68 43.36 -29.78
C ILE A 270 -25.68 43.54 -28.27
N ASP A 271 -26.46 44.51 -27.81
CA ASP A 271 -27.15 44.40 -26.54
C ASP A 271 -28.46 43.68 -26.83
N ASN A 272 -28.55 42.43 -26.37
CA ASN A 272 -29.77 41.82 -25.90
C ASN A 272 -29.37 41.10 -24.60
N SER A 273 -29.37 41.86 -23.53
CA SER A 273 -29.64 41.32 -22.20
C SER A 273 -30.95 40.53 -22.25
N THR A 274 -30.96 39.43 -21.51
CA THR A 274 -32.12 38.92 -20.76
C THR A 274 -33.37 38.64 -21.60
N SER A 275 -33.61 37.37 -21.91
CA SER A 275 -34.24 36.42 -20.98
C SER A 275 -35.72 36.33 -21.31
N GLU A 276 -36.14 35.08 -21.47
CA GLU A 276 -37.47 34.64 -21.06
C GLU A 276 -38.62 35.15 -21.95
N LYS A 277 -39.61 34.36 -22.28
CA LYS A 277 -40.25 33.35 -21.45
C LYS A 277 -41.28 32.62 -22.31
N GLU A 278 -41.92 31.66 -21.65
CA GLU A 278 -43.32 31.31 -21.85
C GLU A 278 -43.61 30.29 -22.96
N THR A 279 -44.50 29.32 -22.74
CA THR A 279 -45.70 29.37 -21.88
C THR A 279 -46.16 27.93 -21.63
N CYS A 280 -46.89 27.61 -20.58
CA CYS A 280 -48.26 28.04 -20.26
C CYS A 280 -48.51 27.56 -18.81
N GLN A 281 -49.29 28.15 -17.92
CA GLN A 281 -50.42 29.10 -17.88
C GLN A 281 -50.79 29.09 -16.37
N ALA A 282 -51.47 30.02 -15.72
CA ALA A 282 -52.08 31.31 -16.00
C ALA A 282 -52.52 31.86 -14.62
N GLU A 283 -53.00 33.11 -14.62
CA GLU A 283 -53.52 33.89 -13.48
C GLU A 283 -52.38 34.60 -12.70
N GLU A 284 -52.38 35.92 -12.50
CA GLU A 284 -53.42 36.92 -12.60
C GLU A 284 -52.79 38.33 -12.73
N LYS A 285 -53.61 39.28 -13.17
CA LYS A 285 -53.30 40.67 -13.53
C LYS A 285 -52.49 41.47 -12.49
N VAL A 286 -51.67 42.40 -12.96
CA VAL A 286 -51.57 43.73 -12.35
C VAL A 286 -52.46 44.68 -13.15
N VAL A 287 -53.32 45.41 -12.46
CA VAL A 287 -53.83 46.72 -12.91
C VAL A 287 -53.32 47.73 -11.89
N GLU A 288 -52.66 48.77 -12.41
CA GLU A 288 -52.36 50.03 -11.75
C GLU A 288 -53.52 50.53 -10.88
N ILE A 289 -53.25 51.00 -9.67
CA ILE A 289 -53.74 52.30 -9.18
C ILE A 289 -52.64 52.89 -8.28
N ASP A 290 -52.07 53.99 -8.77
CA ASP A 290 -51.83 55.29 -8.14
C ASP A 290 -51.89 55.49 -6.59
N GLU A 291 -51.17 56.55 -6.19
CA GLU A 291 -51.25 57.33 -4.94
C GLU A 291 -50.64 56.72 -3.65
N ASP A 292 -49.50 57.25 -3.18
CA ASP A 292 -49.44 58.52 -2.40
C ASP A 292 -48.32 58.58 -1.34
N LYS A 293 -47.79 59.80 -1.19
CA LYS A 293 -47.17 60.41 0.02
C LYS A 293 -45.77 60.00 0.53
N ALA A 294 -44.81 60.82 0.11
CA ALA A 294 -44.24 61.94 0.89
C ALA A 294 -43.36 61.70 2.14
N ILE A 295 -42.09 62.13 1.96
CA ILE A 295 -41.27 63.00 2.84
C ILE A 295 -40.34 62.33 3.90
N VAL A 296 -39.04 62.21 3.55
CA VAL A 296 -37.85 62.95 4.09
C VAL A 296 -37.78 63.08 5.63
N SER A 297 -36.70 62.79 6.38
CA SER A 297 -35.28 62.51 6.13
C SER A 297 -34.52 62.18 7.43
N HIS A 298 -33.45 61.38 7.32
CA HIS A 298 -32.18 61.38 8.11
C HIS A 298 -32.22 61.07 9.63
N PRO A 299 -31.07 60.75 10.29
CA PRO A 299 -29.94 59.88 9.90
C PRO A 299 -29.34 59.04 11.08
N VAL A 300 -28.41 58.12 10.77
CA VAL A 300 -27.06 57.89 11.38
C VAL A 300 -26.84 57.67 12.90
N ASP A 301 -25.99 56.67 13.18
CA ASP A 301 -24.98 56.48 14.27
C ASP A 301 -25.28 55.84 15.64
N VAL A 302 -24.51 54.75 15.87
CA VAL A 302 -23.49 54.52 16.94
C VAL A 302 -23.90 54.28 18.40
N ALA A 303 -23.52 53.06 18.84
CA ALA A 303 -22.96 52.63 20.14
C ALA A 303 -23.69 52.88 21.48
N GLY A 304 -23.50 51.91 22.39
CA GLY A 304 -23.46 52.18 23.83
C GLY A 304 -24.24 51.22 24.73
N VAL A 305 -23.66 50.06 25.03
CA VAL A 305 -23.16 49.68 26.37
C VAL A 305 -24.00 49.97 27.63
N LEU A 306 -24.11 48.93 28.47
CA LEU A 306 -24.27 48.85 29.94
C LEU A 306 -25.68 48.92 30.56
N GLY A 307 -26.02 47.87 31.32
CA GLY A 307 -26.67 48.04 32.63
C GLY A 307 -27.75 47.04 33.03
N ASN A 308 -27.32 45.96 33.71
CA ASN A 308 -27.93 45.20 34.83
C ASN A 308 -29.44 45.29 35.13
N GLY A 309 -30.02 44.14 35.48
CA GLY A 309 -31.06 44.08 36.53
C GLY A 309 -32.08 42.96 36.37
N ASP A 310 -31.97 41.99 37.28
CA ASP A 310 -32.92 40.96 37.74
C ASP A 310 -34.40 40.97 37.32
N ALA A 311 -34.92 39.73 37.37
CA ALA A 311 -36.29 39.30 37.69
C ALA A 311 -37.24 38.92 36.52
N LEU A 312 -37.48 37.61 36.46
CA LEU A 312 -38.76 36.92 36.18
C LEU A 312 -39.98 37.59 36.85
N PRO A 313 -41.25 37.19 36.58
CA PRO A 313 -41.88 36.56 35.41
C PRO A 313 -43.30 37.14 35.11
N LEU A 314 -44.09 36.37 34.34
CA LEU A 314 -45.52 36.44 33.97
C LEU A 314 -45.75 37.05 32.58
N SER A 315 -46.60 36.56 31.68
CA SER A 315 -47.43 35.36 31.50
C SER A 315 -48.25 35.67 30.22
N ILE A 316 -48.78 34.64 29.55
CA ILE A 316 -50.04 34.59 28.75
C ILE A 316 -49.86 34.13 27.28
N ASN A 317 -50.25 32.86 27.11
CA ASN A 317 -51.11 32.22 26.10
C ASN A 317 -50.79 32.10 24.59
N GLU A 318 -51.16 30.88 24.14
CA GLU A 318 -51.75 30.48 22.84
C GLU A 318 -50.77 30.35 21.65
N THR A 319 -50.75 29.29 20.82
CA THR A 319 -51.71 28.20 20.56
C THR A 319 -51.01 27.09 19.72
N ASN A 320 -51.35 25.83 20.03
CA ASN A 320 -51.66 24.69 19.14
C ASN A 320 -50.66 24.15 18.08
N LYS A 321 -50.20 22.92 18.38
CA LYS A 321 -50.07 21.79 17.44
C LYS A 321 -51.46 21.27 17.02
N PRO A 322 -51.57 20.45 15.96
CA PRO A 322 -52.59 19.40 15.87
C PRO A 322 -52.00 17.99 15.93
N GLU A 323 -52.78 17.15 16.61
CA GLU A 323 -52.71 15.69 16.78
C GLU A 323 -53.20 14.94 15.52
N GLU A 324 -53.08 13.60 15.49
CA GLU A 324 -54.26 12.72 15.66
C GLU A 324 -53.86 11.23 15.55
N VAL A 325 -54.06 10.49 16.65
CA VAL A 325 -54.38 9.06 16.65
C VAL A 325 -55.55 8.89 17.62
N LEU A 326 -56.66 8.35 17.10
CA LEU A 326 -57.98 8.28 17.74
C LEU A 326 -58.17 7.02 18.60
N GLU A 327 -58.85 7.25 19.72
CA GLU A 327 -59.57 6.39 20.67
C GLU A 327 -60.36 5.16 20.14
N ASP A 328 -60.67 4.15 20.98
CA ASP A 328 -61.85 4.23 21.89
C ASP A 328 -62.14 2.99 22.81
N LEU A 329 -62.84 3.29 23.92
CA LEU A 329 -63.65 2.47 24.86
C LEU A 329 -63.17 2.11 26.30
N LEU A 330 -63.30 3.12 27.18
CA LEU A 330 -64.12 3.23 28.43
C LEU A 330 -63.88 2.42 29.74
N ASN A 331 -63.71 3.24 30.81
CA ASN A 331 -64.29 3.21 32.18
C ASN A 331 -63.76 2.20 33.22
N SER A 332 -63.51 2.52 34.52
CA SER A 332 -64.03 3.60 35.40
C SER A 332 -63.24 3.75 36.74
N CYS A 333 -63.20 5.00 37.24
CA CYS A 333 -63.26 5.50 38.65
C CYS A 333 -62.07 5.26 39.63
N SER A 334 -61.36 6.32 40.09
CA SER A 334 -61.64 7.25 41.25
C SER A 334 -60.91 6.77 42.53
N ASP A 335 -60.21 7.53 43.38
CA ASP A 335 -59.94 8.95 43.69
C ASP A 335 -58.53 8.99 44.37
N GLU A 336 -57.59 9.88 44.01
CA GLU A 336 -57.34 11.25 44.50
C GLU A 336 -57.24 11.52 46.02
N ASN A 337 -56.00 11.86 46.44
CA ASN A 337 -55.56 13.08 47.17
C ASN A 337 -54.45 12.75 48.21
N ALA A 338 -53.19 13.17 48.12
CA ALA A 338 -52.49 14.40 47.73
C ALA A 338 -52.05 15.29 48.92
N LEU A 339 -50.80 15.77 48.80
CA LEU A 339 -50.09 16.88 49.47
C LEU A 339 -49.36 16.54 50.79
N VAL A 340 -48.02 16.40 50.85
CA VAL A 340 -46.87 17.30 50.53
C VAL A 340 -46.59 18.29 51.66
N ASP A 341 -45.41 18.19 52.30
CA ASP A 341 -44.43 19.30 52.30
C ASP A 341 -43.00 18.91 52.72
N ASN A 342 -42.05 19.72 52.26
CA ASN A 342 -40.60 19.51 52.16
C ASN A 342 -39.75 20.09 53.33
N SER A 343 -38.47 19.68 53.33
CA SER A 343 -37.26 20.51 53.59
C SER A 343 -36.61 20.59 55.00
N ALA A 344 -35.51 19.83 55.12
CA ALA A 344 -34.12 20.27 55.39
C ALA A 344 -33.56 20.60 56.80
N LEU A 345 -32.37 20.02 57.02
CA LEU A 345 -31.13 20.50 57.70
C LEU A 345 -30.80 20.17 59.19
N VAL A 346 -29.67 19.45 59.33
CA VAL A 346 -28.54 19.56 60.31
C VAL A 346 -28.72 19.12 61.77
N THR A 347 -27.96 18.09 62.21
CA THR A 347 -26.90 18.18 63.26
C THR A 347 -26.08 16.89 63.44
N LYS A 348 -24.87 17.06 64.01
CA LYS A 348 -23.79 16.09 64.24
C LYS A 348 -23.93 15.29 65.55
N GLN A 349 -23.35 14.09 65.53
CA GLN A 349 -22.52 13.37 66.53
C GLN A 349 -23.01 13.02 67.96
N ASN A 350 -22.77 11.73 68.27
CA ASN A 350 -22.31 11.08 69.52
C ASN A 350 -23.32 10.55 70.56
N GLY A 351 -23.20 9.24 70.83
CA GLY A 351 -22.92 8.72 72.17
C GLY A 351 -24.03 8.00 72.95
N GLU A 352 -23.84 6.67 73.09
CA GLU A 352 -24.20 5.80 74.24
C GLU A 352 -25.67 5.50 74.62
N ALA A 353 -25.93 4.20 74.80
CA ALA A 353 -27.13 3.61 75.40
C ALA A 353 -27.14 3.80 76.95
N PRO A 354 -28.30 3.70 77.64
CA PRO A 354 -28.74 2.38 78.10
C PRO A 354 -30.27 2.15 78.27
N SER A 355 -30.64 0.86 78.13
CA SER A 355 -31.69 0.02 78.76
C SER A 355 -33.03 0.55 79.30
N GLU A 356 -34.07 -0.16 78.83
CA GLU A 356 -35.21 -0.80 79.54
C GLU A 356 -36.50 -0.03 79.94
N ASP A 357 -37.55 -0.36 79.17
CA ASP A 357 -38.81 -1.02 79.56
C ASP A 357 -40.06 -0.17 79.93
N GLY A 358 -41.21 -0.54 79.35
CA GLY A 358 -42.54 -0.03 79.75
C GLY A 358 -43.53 0.43 78.66
N ARG A 359 -43.99 -0.51 77.81
CA ARG A 359 -45.29 -0.61 77.10
C ARG A 359 -46.21 0.64 76.96
N LEU A 360 -46.74 0.84 75.73
CA LEU A 360 -48.17 0.67 75.40
C LEU A 360 -48.39 0.61 73.88
N GLN A 361 -49.18 -0.38 73.45
CA GLN A 361 -49.52 -0.77 72.08
C GLN A 361 -50.62 0.11 71.47
N LEU A 362 -50.52 0.46 70.19
CA LEU A 362 -51.67 0.45 69.27
C LEU A 362 -51.22 0.37 67.79
N GLY A 363 -51.59 -0.72 67.10
CA GLY A 363 -51.81 -0.75 65.64
C GLY A 363 -50.63 -1.05 64.72
N SER A 364 -49.98 -2.21 64.86
CA SER A 364 -49.16 -2.82 63.81
C SER A 364 -49.97 -3.93 63.15
N ASP A 365 -50.39 -3.74 61.90
CA ASP A 365 -50.68 -4.82 60.95
C ASP A 365 -50.35 -4.27 59.56
N ASN A 366 -49.06 -4.32 59.19
CA ASN A 366 -48.50 -4.30 57.81
C ASN A 366 -46.96 -4.12 57.76
N LEU A 367 -46.26 -4.03 58.90
CA LEU A 367 -44.78 -3.95 58.94
C LEU A 367 -44.07 -5.31 59.04
N GLY A 368 -44.77 -6.39 59.40
CA GLY A 368 -44.19 -7.72 59.61
C GLY A 368 -43.82 -8.47 58.33
N ASP A 369 -44.63 -8.37 57.28
CA ASP A 369 -44.41 -9.13 56.03
C ASP A 369 -43.28 -8.56 55.17
N LYS A 370 -43.03 -7.24 55.22
CA LYS A 370 -41.91 -6.60 54.51
C LYS A 370 -40.55 -6.93 55.16
N ALA A 371 -40.47 -6.87 56.49
CA ALA A 371 -39.25 -7.20 57.23
C ALA A 371 -38.92 -8.72 57.21
N ALA A 372 -39.94 -9.57 57.13
CA ALA A 372 -39.75 -11.02 56.93
C ALA A 372 -39.31 -11.34 55.49
N SER A 373 -39.85 -10.65 54.48
CA SER A 373 -39.44 -10.77 53.08
C SER A 373 -38.02 -10.26 52.84
N GLU A 374 -37.62 -9.13 53.44
CA GLU A 374 -36.25 -8.60 53.35
C GLU A 374 -35.23 -9.51 54.06
N ASN A 375 -35.57 -10.06 55.23
CA ASN A 375 -34.73 -11.07 55.90
C ASN A 375 -34.60 -12.37 55.10
N MET A 376 -35.68 -12.81 54.44
CA MET A 376 -35.63 -13.98 53.56
C MET A 376 -34.77 -13.72 52.32
N GLY A 377 -34.83 -12.51 51.76
CA GLY A 377 -33.97 -12.08 50.66
C GLY A 377 -32.48 -12.08 51.03
N LEU A 378 -32.12 -11.44 52.15
CA LEU A 378 -30.73 -11.43 52.65
C LEU A 378 -30.20 -12.83 52.90
N ARG A 379 -30.99 -13.69 53.56
CA ARG A 379 -30.61 -15.08 53.81
C ARG A 379 -30.43 -15.89 52.52
N THR A 380 -31.20 -15.58 51.48
CA THR A 380 -31.04 -16.20 50.15
C THR A 380 -29.75 -15.75 49.48
N ILE A 381 -29.40 -14.46 49.60
CA ILE A 381 -28.15 -13.90 49.08
C ILE A 381 -26.94 -14.49 49.81
N GLU A 382 -27.00 -14.66 51.13
CA GLU A 382 -25.95 -15.32 51.92
C GLU A 382 -25.75 -16.79 51.46
N ILE A 383 -26.83 -17.55 51.30
CA ILE A 383 -26.76 -18.93 50.80
C ILE A 383 -26.15 -18.97 49.39
N LEU A 384 -26.55 -18.04 48.52
CA LEU A 384 -26.04 -17.96 47.16
C LEU A 384 -24.54 -17.62 47.14
N ALA A 385 -24.12 -16.62 47.92
CA ALA A 385 -22.72 -16.23 48.07
C ALA A 385 -21.84 -17.38 48.59
N ASP A 386 -22.35 -18.17 49.53
CA ASP A 386 -21.66 -19.35 50.07
C ASP A 386 -21.60 -20.53 49.10
N ALA A 387 -22.60 -20.67 48.22
CA ALA A 387 -22.73 -21.80 47.31
C ALA A 387 -21.97 -21.58 45.99
N LEU A 388 -21.98 -20.37 45.44
CA LEU A 388 -21.41 -20.06 44.12
C LEU A 388 -19.92 -20.45 44.01
N PRO A 389 -19.01 -20.06 44.93
CA PRO A 389 -17.60 -20.46 44.87
C PRO A 389 -17.39 -21.98 44.93
N LYS A 390 -18.32 -22.72 45.58
CA LYS A 390 -18.28 -24.18 45.67
C LYS A 390 -18.80 -24.84 44.40
N ILE A 391 -19.72 -24.20 43.67
CA ILE A 391 -20.32 -24.71 42.43
C ILE A 391 -19.40 -24.46 41.23
N VAL A 392 -18.77 -23.29 41.14
CA VAL A 392 -17.94 -22.86 40.00
C VAL A 392 -16.91 -23.92 39.54
N PRO A 393 -16.14 -24.59 40.44
CA PRO A 393 -15.19 -25.61 40.03
C PRO A 393 -15.80 -26.80 39.28
N TYR A 394 -17.06 -27.13 39.56
CA TYR A 394 -17.77 -28.28 38.99
C TYR A 394 -18.56 -27.95 37.72
N VAL A 395 -18.71 -26.66 37.38
CA VAL A 395 -19.31 -26.22 36.12
C VAL A 395 -18.25 -26.21 35.02
N LEU A 396 -18.60 -26.80 33.87
CA LEU A 396 -17.75 -26.81 32.68
C LEU A 396 -17.36 -25.38 32.30
N ILE A 397 -16.09 -25.14 31.98
CA ILE A 397 -15.54 -23.79 31.75
C ILE A 397 -16.38 -22.99 30.73
N ASN A 398 -16.80 -23.64 29.64
CA ASN A 398 -17.61 -23.03 28.57
C ASN A 398 -19.06 -22.68 28.98
N HIS A 399 -19.52 -23.14 30.14
CA HIS A 399 -20.85 -22.84 30.68
C HIS A 399 -20.77 -22.05 31.98
N ARG A 400 -19.58 -21.59 32.40
CA ARG A 400 -19.43 -20.78 33.61
C ARG A 400 -20.02 -19.39 33.47
N GLU A 401 -20.15 -18.88 32.24
CA GLU A 401 -20.83 -17.62 31.94
C GLU A 401 -22.30 -17.60 32.39
N GLU A 402 -22.98 -18.76 32.42
CA GLU A 402 -24.35 -18.91 32.93
C GLU A 402 -24.47 -18.57 34.43
N LEU A 403 -23.36 -18.56 35.16
CA LEU A 403 -23.32 -18.20 36.58
C LEU A 403 -23.19 -16.68 36.82
N LEU A 404 -22.86 -15.91 35.78
CA LEU A 404 -22.63 -14.46 35.92
C LEU A 404 -23.83 -13.70 36.49
N PRO A 405 -25.08 -13.90 36.03
CA PRO A 405 -26.22 -13.16 36.57
C PRO A 405 -26.43 -13.40 38.07
N LEU A 406 -26.25 -14.66 38.51
CA LEU A 406 -26.36 -15.03 39.93
C LEU A 406 -25.24 -14.41 40.75
N MET A 407 -24.03 -14.40 40.21
CA MET A 407 -22.87 -13.86 40.90
C MET A 407 -22.89 -12.33 40.98
N MET A 408 -23.34 -11.65 39.91
CA MET A 408 -23.59 -10.21 39.93
C MET A 408 -24.64 -9.86 40.99
N CYS A 409 -25.78 -10.54 41.01
CA CYS A 409 -26.82 -10.31 42.03
C CYS A 409 -26.29 -10.52 43.46
N ALA A 410 -25.46 -11.55 43.68
CA ALA A 410 -24.81 -11.78 44.96
C ALA A 410 -23.84 -10.64 45.33
N ILE A 411 -22.99 -10.18 44.40
CA ILE A 411 -22.06 -9.06 44.64
C ILE A 411 -22.81 -7.75 44.89
N GLU A 412 -23.89 -7.48 44.17
CA GLU A 412 -24.66 -6.24 44.32
C GLU A 412 -25.28 -6.11 45.70
N CYS A 413 -25.90 -7.20 46.19
CA CYS A 413 -26.79 -7.14 47.35
C CYS A 413 -26.18 -7.65 48.67
N HIS A 414 -25.03 -8.35 48.66
CA HIS A 414 -24.48 -8.93 49.89
C HIS A 414 -23.98 -7.85 50.88
N PRO A 415 -24.32 -7.92 52.17
CA PRO A 415 -23.99 -6.86 53.14
C PRO A 415 -22.50 -6.82 53.51
N ASP A 416 -21.84 -7.97 53.60
CA ASP A 416 -20.42 -8.08 53.98
C ASP A 416 -19.48 -7.82 52.80
N SER A 417 -18.52 -6.91 53.00
CA SER A 417 -17.56 -6.50 51.96
C SER A 417 -16.50 -7.56 51.64
N GLY A 418 -16.06 -8.35 52.62
CA GLY A 418 -15.06 -9.40 52.37
C GLY A 418 -15.60 -10.51 51.47
N THR A 419 -16.87 -10.87 51.67
CA THR A 419 -17.58 -11.83 50.82
C THR A 419 -17.78 -11.29 49.41
N ARG A 420 -18.14 -10.01 49.27
CA ARG A 420 -18.24 -9.35 47.96
C ARG A 420 -16.91 -9.37 47.21
N ASP A 421 -15.82 -8.99 47.86
CA ASP A 421 -14.48 -9.02 47.26
C ASP A 421 -14.10 -10.43 46.80
N SER A 422 -14.38 -11.47 47.61
CA SER A 422 -14.17 -12.87 47.20
C SER A 422 -14.99 -13.28 45.98
N LEU A 423 -16.24 -12.84 45.89
CA LEU A 423 -17.10 -13.08 44.72
C LEU A 423 -16.64 -12.29 43.49
N THR A 424 -16.21 -11.04 43.65
CA THR A 424 -15.66 -10.22 42.57
C THR A 424 -14.35 -10.80 42.03
N HIS A 425 -13.47 -11.26 42.93
CA HIS A 425 -12.28 -12.02 42.54
C HIS A 425 -12.67 -13.28 41.77
N THR A 426 -13.71 -14.01 42.21
CA THR A 426 -14.23 -15.18 41.48
C THR A 426 -14.78 -14.81 40.10
N LEU A 427 -15.43 -13.64 39.97
CA LEU A 427 -15.96 -13.11 38.70
C LEU A 427 -14.87 -12.92 37.65
N PHE A 428 -13.79 -12.21 37.97
CA PHE A 428 -12.67 -12.05 37.04
C PHE A 428 -11.92 -13.37 36.78
N ASN A 429 -12.01 -14.34 37.71
CA ASN A 429 -11.33 -15.63 37.62
C ASN A 429 -12.20 -16.78 37.10
N LEU A 430 -13.46 -16.54 36.71
CA LEU A 430 -14.40 -17.57 36.26
C LEU A 430 -13.79 -18.45 35.18
N ILE A 431 -13.11 -17.80 34.23
CA ILE A 431 -12.48 -18.42 33.08
C ILE A 431 -10.97 -18.15 33.15
N LYS A 432 -10.18 -19.22 33.06
CA LYS A 432 -8.73 -19.14 33.26
C LYS A 432 -8.02 -18.38 32.13
N ARG A 433 -8.45 -18.59 30.89
CA ARG A 433 -7.96 -17.95 29.67
C ARG A 433 -9.16 -17.56 28.81
N PRO A 434 -9.80 -16.41 29.08
CA PRO A 434 -11.02 -16.02 28.38
C PRO A 434 -10.69 -15.67 26.93
N ASP A 435 -11.44 -16.25 25.99
CA ASP A 435 -11.40 -15.83 24.60
C ASP A 435 -12.05 -14.44 24.41
N GLU A 436 -12.12 -13.95 23.18
CA GLU A 436 -12.65 -12.61 22.89
C GLU A 436 -14.12 -12.46 23.29
N GLN A 437 -14.97 -13.45 23.01
CA GLN A 437 -16.39 -13.40 23.36
C GLN A 437 -16.57 -13.46 24.88
N GLN A 438 -15.82 -14.34 25.55
CA GLN A 438 -15.84 -14.48 27.00
C GLN A 438 -15.35 -13.21 27.71
N ARG A 439 -14.31 -12.53 27.20
CA ARG A 439 -13.86 -11.25 27.75
C ARG A 439 -14.94 -10.18 27.65
N ARG A 440 -15.65 -10.09 26.51
CA ARG A 440 -16.78 -9.16 26.35
C ARG A 440 -17.90 -9.45 27.35
N ILE A 441 -18.29 -10.72 27.50
CA ILE A 441 -19.34 -11.12 28.46
C ILE A 441 -18.93 -10.76 29.90
N ILE A 442 -17.68 -11.04 30.30
CA ILE A 442 -17.16 -10.66 31.62
C ILE A 442 -17.17 -9.13 31.76
N MET A 443 -16.82 -8.40 30.70
CA MET A 443 -16.77 -6.94 30.75
C MET A 443 -18.16 -6.30 30.85
N ASP A 444 -19.13 -6.78 30.07
CA ASP A 444 -20.53 -6.36 30.15
C ASP A 444 -21.09 -6.57 31.56
N ALA A 445 -20.75 -7.70 32.19
CA ALA A 445 -21.12 -8.00 33.57
C ALA A 445 -20.49 -6.99 34.56
N CYS A 446 -19.19 -6.69 34.42
CA CYS A 446 -18.51 -5.69 35.25
C CYS A 446 -19.07 -4.28 35.06
N VAL A 447 -19.39 -3.87 33.82
CA VAL A 447 -20.01 -2.56 33.53
C VAL A 447 -21.41 -2.47 34.11
N SER A 448 -22.23 -3.51 33.96
CA SER A 448 -23.56 -3.57 34.57
C SER A 448 -23.47 -3.52 36.10
N LEU A 449 -22.51 -4.23 36.69
CA LEU A 449 -22.27 -4.20 38.13
C LEU A 449 -21.86 -2.79 38.58
N ALA A 450 -20.92 -2.15 37.88
CA ALA A 450 -20.44 -0.80 38.19
C ALA A 450 -21.57 0.25 38.15
N LYS A 451 -22.47 0.15 37.16
CA LYS A 451 -23.69 0.97 37.07
C LYS A 451 -24.60 0.82 38.29
N ASN A 452 -24.74 -0.40 38.81
CA ASN A 452 -25.65 -0.70 39.91
C ASN A 452 -25.07 -0.36 41.29
N VAL A 453 -23.75 -0.52 41.49
CA VAL A 453 -23.09 -0.29 42.79
C VAL A 453 -22.56 1.14 42.98
N GLY A 454 -22.40 1.89 41.89
CA GLY A 454 -21.91 3.28 41.90
C GLY A 454 -20.39 3.43 42.05
N GLU A 455 -19.92 4.67 42.03
CA GLU A 455 -18.49 5.00 41.88
C GLU A 455 -17.61 4.49 43.03
N MET A 456 -18.01 4.74 44.27
CA MET A 456 -17.26 4.34 45.46
C MET A 456 -16.98 2.84 45.50
N ARG A 457 -18.00 2.01 45.22
CA ARG A 457 -17.85 0.56 45.23
C ARG A 457 -17.09 0.04 44.02
N THR A 458 -17.26 0.66 42.84
CA THR A 458 -16.46 0.32 41.66
C THR A 458 -14.97 0.52 41.92
N GLU A 459 -14.60 1.62 42.57
CA GLU A 459 -13.22 1.91 42.94
C GLU A 459 -12.64 0.96 43.97
N THR A 460 -13.40 0.59 45.00
CA THR A 460 -12.89 -0.22 46.12
C THR A 460 -13.04 -1.72 45.90
N GLU A 461 -13.93 -2.16 45.01
CA GLU A 461 -14.26 -3.59 44.82
C GLU A 461 -13.86 -4.09 43.42
N LEU A 462 -13.94 -3.28 42.35
CA LEU A 462 -13.62 -3.73 40.97
C LEU A 462 -12.21 -3.35 40.51
N LEU A 463 -11.76 -2.11 40.71
CA LEU A 463 -10.43 -1.68 40.28
C LEU A 463 -9.26 -2.44 40.94
N PRO A 464 -9.31 -2.84 42.23
CA PRO A 464 -8.23 -3.62 42.84
C PRO A 464 -8.02 -4.95 42.12
N GLN A 465 -9.08 -5.58 41.63
CA GLN A 465 -9.01 -6.83 40.86
C GLN A 465 -8.32 -6.62 39.50
N CYS A 466 -8.51 -5.45 38.89
CA CYS A 466 -7.80 -5.06 37.67
C CYS A 466 -6.30 -4.87 37.94
N TRP A 467 -5.96 -4.17 39.04
CA TRP A 467 -4.57 -3.94 39.44
C TRP A 467 -3.82 -5.24 39.75
N GLU A 468 -4.44 -6.16 40.49
CA GLU A 468 -3.83 -7.46 40.83
C GLU A 468 -3.52 -8.32 39.60
N GLN A 469 -4.27 -8.15 38.51
CA GLN A 469 -4.14 -8.97 37.30
C GLN A 469 -3.29 -8.34 36.20
N ILE A 470 -2.79 -7.12 36.41
CA ILE A 470 -2.04 -6.36 35.41
C ILE A 470 -0.77 -7.07 34.92
N SER A 471 -0.15 -7.89 35.77
CA SER A 471 1.08 -8.64 35.48
C SER A 471 0.86 -10.16 35.45
N HIS A 472 -0.39 -10.59 35.23
CA HIS A 472 -0.74 -12.01 35.22
C HIS A 472 0.03 -12.78 34.13
N MET A 473 0.36 -14.05 34.36
CA MET A 473 1.11 -14.89 33.40
C MET A 473 0.39 -15.16 32.07
N TYR A 474 -0.91 -14.87 31.97
CA TYR A 474 -1.70 -15.12 30.76
C TYR A 474 -2.03 -13.78 30.12
N GLU A 475 -1.65 -13.61 28.85
CA GLU A 475 -1.90 -12.37 28.11
C GLU A 475 -3.39 -12.08 27.96
N GLU A 476 -4.25 -13.09 27.90
CA GLU A 476 -5.71 -12.89 27.78
C GLU A 476 -6.29 -12.19 29.01
N ARG A 477 -5.65 -12.36 30.18
CA ARG A 477 -6.05 -11.69 31.41
C ARG A 477 -5.54 -10.25 31.46
N ARG A 478 -4.29 -10.02 31.08
CA ARG A 478 -3.74 -8.67 30.97
C ARG A 478 -4.51 -7.84 29.93
N LEU A 479 -4.96 -8.50 28.85
CA LEU A 479 -5.84 -7.93 27.84
C LEU A 479 -7.22 -7.56 28.41
N LEU A 480 -7.83 -8.41 29.23
CA LEU A 480 -9.07 -8.08 29.94
C LEU A 480 -8.88 -6.86 30.86
N VAL A 481 -7.76 -6.76 31.57
CA VAL A 481 -7.42 -5.59 32.38
C VAL A 481 -7.32 -4.34 31.52
N ALA A 482 -6.64 -4.39 30.37
CA ALA A 482 -6.54 -3.26 29.43
C ALA A 482 -7.92 -2.76 28.98
N GLN A 483 -8.83 -3.68 28.64
CA GLN A 483 -10.21 -3.38 28.24
C GLN A 483 -11.03 -2.77 29.39
N SER A 484 -10.79 -3.26 30.61
CA SER A 484 -11.46 -2.75 31.82
C SER A 484 -11.15 -1.28 32.08
N CYS A 485 -9.95 -0.80 31.70
CA CYS A 485 -9.55 0.59 31.91
C CYS A 485 -10.42 1.60 31.16
N GLY A 486 -10.87 1.31 29.93
CA GLY A 486 -11.74 2.21 29.18
C GLY A 486 -13.20 2.09 29.63
N GLU A 487 -13.70 0.86 29.73
CA GLU A 487 -15.12 0.57 30.00
C GLU A 487 -15.55 0.94 31.44
N LEU A 488 -14.67 0.79 32.42
CA LEU A 488 -14.98 1.14 33.82
C LEU A 488 -14.72 2.62 34.15
N ALA A 489 -14.04 3.38 33.27
CA ALA A 489 -13.62 4.74 33.58
C ALA A 489 -14.79 5.68 33.85
N GLU A 490 -15.92 5.52 33.17
CA GLU A 490 -17.13 6.35 33.37
C GLU A 490 -17.76 6.15 34.75
N PHE A 491 -17.55 4.99 35.39
CA PHE A 491 -18.15 4.61 36.67
C PHE A 491 -17.22 4.82 37.86
N VAL A 492 -16.20 5.65 37.71
CA VAL A 492 -15.18 5.91 38.71
C VAL A 492 -15.03 7.43 38.88
N ARG A 493 -14.72 7.91 40.09
CA ARG A 493 -14.48 9.34 40.34
C ARG A 493 -13.31 9.87 39.53
N LEU A 494 -13.39 11.16 39.20
CA LEU A 494 -12.44 11.84 38.32
C LEU A 494 -10.99 11.70 38.79
N GLU A 495 -10.74 11.78 40.10
CA GLU A 495 -9.39 11.73 40.69
C GLU A 495 -8.73 10.36 40.56
N ILE A 496 -9.50 9.30 40.33
CA ILE A 496 -8.99 7.94 40.18
C ILE A 496 -8.70 7.63 38.69
N ARG A 497 -9.36 8.34 37.76
CA ARG A 497 -9.15 8.18 36.31
C ARG A 497 -7.75 8.61 35.91
N ASP A 498 -7.33 9.81 36.30
CA ASP A 498 -6.05 10.42 35.94
C ASP A 498 -4.88 10.02 36.86
N SER A 499 -5.16 9.24 37.91
CA SER A 499 -4.18 8.62 38.79
C SER A 499 -4.04 7.10 38.56
N LEU A 500 -4.98 6.30 39.08
CA LEU A 500 -4.89 4.84 39.08
C LEU A 500 -5.10 4.25 37.68
N ILE A 501 -6.19 4.60 36.99
CA ILE A 501 -6.49 4.00 35.67
C ILE A 501 -5.39 4.36 34.67
N LEU A 502 -4.95 5.63 34.65
CA LEU A 502 -3.82 6.05 33.82
C LEU A 502 -2.53 5.28 34.14
N SER A 503 -2.26 5.01 35.43
CA SER A 503 -1.08 4.23 35.84
C SER A 503 -1.15 2.76 35.39
N ILE A 504 -2.35 2.16 35.39
CA ILE A 504 -2.59 0.81 34.86
C ILE A 504 -2.31 0.80 33.36
N VAL A 505 -2.90 1.73 32.60
CA VAL A 505 -2.69 1.84 31.16
C VAL A 505 -1.22 2.06 30.83
N GLN A 506 -0.52 2.93 31.56
CA GLN A 506 0.91 3.16 31.38
C GLN A 506 1.73 1.86 31.50
N GLN A 507 1.45 1.03 32.51
CA GLN A 507 2.15 -0.24 32.67
C GLN A 507 1.83 -1.24 31.55
N LEU A 508 0.59 -1.25 31.04
CA LEU A 508 0.15 -2.13 29.94
C LEU A 508 0.71 -1.72 28.57
N ILE A 509 1.07 -0.45 28.39
CA ILE A 509 1.78 0.03 27.19
C ILE A 509 3.19 -0.58 27.08
N GLU A 510 3.79 -0.99 28.20
CA GLU A 510 5.10 -1.66 28.22
C GLU A 510 4.98 -3.20 28.19
N ASP A 511 3.79 -3.75 27.97
CA ASP A 511 3.57 -5.20 27.99
C ASP A 511 4.32 -5.91 26.86
N SER A 512 4.74 -7.15 27.10
CA SER A 512 5.42 -7.96 26.08
C SER A 512 4.50 -8.39 24.93
N ALA A 513 3.20 -8.56 25.20
CA ALA A 513 2.22 -9.00 24.21
C ALA A 513 1.68 -7.81 23.38
N THR A 514 1.73 -7.94 22.06
CA THR A 514 1.27 -6.90 21.11
C THR A 514 -0.21 -6.58 21.29
N VAL A 515 -1.05 -7.60 21.49
CA VAL A 515 -2.50 -7.43 21.68
C VAL A 515 -2.87 -6.64 22.93
N VAL A 516 -2.03 -6.71 23.99
CA VAL A 516 -2.23 -5.95 25.23
C VAL A 516 -1.87 -4.49 25.01
N ARG A 517 -0.73 -4.21 24.35
CA ARG A 517 -0.33 -2.83 24.01
C ARG A 517 -1.30 -2.15 23.05
N GLU A 518 -1.83 -2.89 22.07
CA GLU A 518 -2.88 -2.42 21.16
C GLU A 518 -4.14 -2.01 21.94
N ALA A 519 -4.62 -2.88 22.83
CA ALA A 519 -5.77 -2.58 23.67
C ALA A 519 -5.49 -1.41 24.62
N ALA A 520 -4.27 -1.29 25.16
CA ALA A 520 -3.88 -0.16 26.00
C ALA A 520 -3.92 1.17 25.20
N ALA A 521 -3.49 1.18 23.94
CA ALA A 521 -3.57 2.35 23.06
C ALA A 521 -5.02 2.78 22.81
N HIS A 522 -5.90 1.82 22.48
CA HIS A 522 -7.33 2.04 22.29
C HIS A 522 -7.99 2.61 23.56
N ASN A 523 -7.75 1.97 24.71
CA ASN A 523 -8.37 2.38 25.98
C ASN A 523 -7.80 3.70 26.51
N LEU A 524 -6.54 4.03 26.21
CA LEU A 524 -6.01 5.37 26.49
C LEU A 524 -6.79 6.43 25.71
N ALA A 525 -7.12 6.18 24.44
CA ALA A 525 -7.89 7.12 23.62
C ALA A 525 -9.30 7.36 24.18
N LEU A 526 -9.96 6.31 24.69
CA LEU A 526 -11.28 6.41 25.35
C LEU A 526 -11.21 7.16 26.69
N LEU A 527 -10.06 7.10 27.37
CA LEU A 527 -9.87 7.72 28.68
C LEU A 527 -9.71 9.25 28.60
N LEU A 528 -9.09 9.79 27.54
CA LEU A 528 -8.77 11.22 27.45
C LEU A 528 -9.99 12.16 27.55
N PRO A 529 -11.14 11.90 26.88
CA PRO A 529 -12.33 12.73 27.04
C PRO A 529 -12.89 12.78 28.46
N LEU A 530 -12.53 11.81 29.32
CA LEU A 530 -13.00 11.69 30.70
C LEU A 530 -12.11 12.43 31.70
N PHE A 531 -10.97 12.98 31.28
CA PHE A 531 -10.07 13.75 32.13
C PHE A 531 -10.56 15.20 32.31
N PRO A 532 -10.56 15.74 33.54
CA PRO A 532 -11.12 17.06 33.82
C PRO A 532 -10.23 18.22 33.35
N ASN A 533 -8.93 18.01 33.27
CA ASN A 533 -7.95 19.01 32.86
C ASN A 533 -6.81 18.37 32.06
N VAL A 534 -5.89 19.21 31.57
CA VAL A 534 -4.76 18.81 30.72
C VAL A 534 -3.43 18.75 31.48
N ASP A 535 -3.46 18.61 32.82
CA ASP A 535 -2.24 18.63 33.65
C ASP A 535 -1.29 17.46 33.33
N LYS A 536 -1.86 16.32 32.92
CA LYS A 536 -1.13 15.12 32.49
C LYS A 536 -0.79 15.10 31.00
N TYR A 537 -1.01 16.20 30.27
CA TYR A 537 -0.86 16.24 28.81
C TYR A 537 0.49 15.72 28.33
N PHE A 538 1.60 16.25 28.86
CA PHE A 538 2.94 15.84 28.43
C PHE A 538 3.23 14.37 28.72
N LYS A 539 2.60 13.80 29.76
CA LYS A 539 2.75 12.38 30.05
C LYS A 539 2.00 11.53 29.02
N VAL A 540 0.78 11.91 28.66
CA VAL A 540 0.00 11.24 27.62
C VAL A 540 0.67 11.38 26.24
N GLU A 541 1.23 12.55 25.94
CA GLU A 541 2.00 12.79 24.71
C GLU A 541 3.22 11.87 24.60
N GLU A 542 3.98 11.71 25.69
CA GLU A 542 5.10 10.75 25.75
C GLU A 542 4.63 9.33 25.45
N LEU A 543 3.53 8.88 26.08
CA LEU A 543 2.94 7.56 25.85
C LEU A 543 2.44 7.38 24.40
N MET A 544 1.85 8.42 23.82
CA MET A 544 1.41 8.40 22.43
C MET A 544 2.59 8.23 21.47
N PHE A 545 3.69 8.97 21.66
CA PHE A 545 4.89 8.80 20.83
C PHE A 545 5.54 7.43 21.03
N GLN A 546 5.51 6.87 22.24
CA GLN A 546 5.97 5.50 22.50
C GLN A 546 5.16 4.46 21.71
N LEU A 547 3.83 4.61 21.68
CA LEU A 547 2.92 3.72 20.95
C LEU A 547 2.98 3.91 19.42
N VAL A 548 3.15 5.14 18.94
CA VAL A 548 3.35 5.42 17.50
C VAL A 548 4.67 4.82 17.00
N CYS A 549 5.68 4.73 17.85
CA CYS A 549 6.96 4.09 17.56
C CYS A 549 7.02 2.61 18.02
N ASP A 550 5.88 1.96 18.27
CA ASP A 550 5.84 0.55 18.67
C ASP A 550 6.40 -0.35 17.56
N PRO A 551 7.17 -1.42 17.88
CA PRO A 551 7.66 -2.35 16.87
C PRO A 551 6.56 -3.11 16.10
N SER A 552 5.32 -3.15 16.62
CA SER A 552 4.18 -3.79 15.96
C SER A 552 3.35 -2.77 15.18
N GLY A 553 3.21 -3.00 13.87
CA GLY A 553 2.37 -2.16 13.01
C GLY A 553 0.91 -2.07 13.44
N VAL A 554 0.35 -3.08 14.13
CA VAL A 554 -1.04 -3.06 14.61
C VAL A 554 -1.21 -2.03 15.72
N VAL A 555 -0.27 -1.97 16.66
CA VAL A 555 -0.28 -0.97 17.75
C VAL A 555 -0.14 0.44 17.18
N VAL A 556 0.77 0.62 16.22
CA VAL A 556 0.97 1.90 15.53
C VAL A 556 -0.31 2.33 14.80
N ASP A 557 -0.98 1.43 14.09
CA ASP A 557 -2.22 1.74 13.37
C ASP A 557 -3.33 2.20 14.32
N THR A 558 -3.50 1.53 15.47
CA THR A 558 -4.46 1.93 16.50
C THR A 558 -4.07 3.27 17.12
N ALA A 559 -2.79 3.49 17.43
CA ALA A 559 -2.31 4.75 17.97
C ALA A 559 -2.54 5.93 17.01
N LEU A 560 -2.30 5.74 15.70
CA LEU A 560 -2.50 6.79 14.70
C LEU A 560 -3.98 7.07 14.42
N LYS A 561 -4.84 6.05 14.37
CA LYS A 561 -6.26 6.21 14.00
C LYS A 561 -7.15 6.66 15.15
N GLU A 562 -6.78 6.34 16.39
CA GLU A 562 -7.65 6.54 17.54
C GLU A 562 -6.99 7.45 18.58
N LEU A 563 -5.80 7.09 19.07
CA LEU A 563 -5.14 7.83 20.15
C LEU A 563 -4.69 9.23 19.71
N LEU A 564 -4.05 9.36 18.55
CA LEU A 564 -3.56 10.64 18.06
C LEU A 564 -4.70 11.67 17.87
N PRO A 565 -5.82 11.35 17.19
CA PRO A 565 -6.99 12.24 17.15
C PRO A 565 -7.54 12.59 18.52
N ALA A 566 -7.60 11.63 19.45
CA ALA A 566 -8.05 11.87 20.83
C ALA A 566 -7.14 12.85 21.57
N VAL A 567 -5.81 12.72 21.45
CA VAL A 567 -4.82 13.63 22.05
C VAL A 567 -4.94 15.04 21.47
N ILE A 568 -5.09 15.17 20.15
CA ILE A 568 -5.26 16.48 19.50
C ILE A 568 -6.54 17.17 20.00
N LYS A 569 -7.65 16.44 20.05
CA LYS A 569 -8.95 16.96 20.50
C LYS A 569 -8.93 17.35 21.98
N TRP A 570 -8.31 16.53 22.83
CA TRP A 570 -8.25 16.76 24.27
C TRP A 570 -7.27 17.89 24.64
N GLY A 571 -6.08 17.91 24.05
CA GLY A 571 -5.05 18.88 24.40
C GLY A 571 -5.13 20.21 23.66
N ASN A 572 -5.67 20.24 22.43
CA ASN A 572 -5.66 21.40 21.53
C ASN A 572 -4.26 22.03 21.35
N ARG A 573 -3.20 21.21 21.27
CA ARG A 573 -1.80 21.64 21.12
C ARG A 573 -1.14 21.09 19.85
N LEU A 574 -1.84 21.16 18.71
CA LEU A 574 -1.35 20.64 17.43
C LEU A 574 0.06 21.16 17.07
N GLU A 575 0.31 22.47 17.22
CA GLU A 575 1.62 23.08 16.94
C GLU A 575 2.75 22.47 17.78
N HIS A 576 2.47 22.10 19.03
CA HIS A 576 3.46 21.45 19.89
C HIS A 576 3.78 20.04 19.38
N ILE A 577 2.74 19.26 19.07
CA ILE A 577 2.89 17.90 18.53
C ILE A 577 3.70 17.93 17.24
N LEU A 578 3.41 18.86 16.32
CA LEU A 578 4.13 19.01 15.05
C LEU A 578 5.61 19.32 15.26
N ARG A 579 5.93 20.20 16.22
CA ARG A 579 7.32 20.52 16.55
C ARG A 579 8.06 19.31 17.14
N VAL A 580 7.43 18.59 18.07
CA VAL A 580 8.01 17.38 18.66
C VAL A 580 8.18 16.28 17.60
N LEU A 581 7.19 16.11 16.74
CA LEU A 581 7.22 15.16 15.62
C LEU A 581 8.42 15.39 14.69
N LEU A 582 8.60 16.62 14.18
CA LEU A 582 9.74 16.94 13.31
C LEU A 582 11.08 16.71 14.03
N SER A 583 11.16 17.07 15.32
CA SER A 583 12.35 16.81 16.12
C SER A 583 12.64 15.31 16.31
N HIS A 584 11.61 14.48 16.46
CA HIS A 584 11.75 13.02 16.57
C HIS A 584 12.16 12.39 15.23
N ILE A 585 11.64 12.88 14.11
CA ILE A 585 12.02 12.44 12.77
C ILE A 585 13.51 12.73 12.52
N LEU A 586 13.94 13.98 12.76
CA LEU A 586 15.32 14.39 12.54
C LEU A 586 16.28 13.70 13.51
N SER A 587 15.94 13.65 14.80
CA SER A 587 16.79 13.00 15.80
C SER A 587 16.96 11.51 15.51
N SER A 588 15.93 10.80 15.03
CA SER A 588 16.04 9.37 14.68
C SER A 588 17.12 9.11 13.63
N ALA A 589 17.32 10.02 12.66
CA ALA A 589 18.40 9.93 11.68
C ALA A 589 19.75 10.45 12.23
N GLN A 590 19.74 11.56 12.98
CA GLN A 590 20.97 12.20 13.50
C GLN A 590 21.70 11.35 14.54
N HIS A 591 20.99 10.52 15.32
CA HIS A 591 21.60 9.60 16.29
C HIS A 591 22.32 8.42 15.61
N CYS A 592 22.08 8.17 14.32
CA CYS A 592 22.79 7.14 13.58
C CYS A 592 24.21 7.59 13.21
N PRO A 593 25.18 6.66 13.07
CA PRO A 593 26.51 7.02 12.63
C PRO A 593 26.54 7.44 11.15
N PRO A 594 27.42 8.38 10.75
CA PRO A 594 27.60 8.75 9.35
C PRO A 594 28.22 7.59 8.54
N LEU A 595 27.99 7.56 7.23
CA LEU A 595 28.55 6.55 6.32
C LEU A 595 30.08 6.65 6.22
N SER A 596 30.65 7.83 6.43
CA SER A 596 32.09 8.07 6.44
C SER A 596 32.48 9.08 7.51
N GLY A 597 33.59 8.81 8.21
CA GLY A 597 34.20 9.75 9.15
C GLY A 597 35.08 10.81 8.49
N VAL A 598 35.19 10.82 7.15
CA VAL A 598 36.02 11.79 6.43
C VAL A 598 35.28 13.12 6.36
N GLU A 599 35.70 14.10 7.17
CA GLU A 599 35.13 15.44 7.18
C GLU A 599 35.12 16.08 5.79
N GLY A 600 33.99 16.66 5.40
CA GLY A 600 33.81 17.31 4.10
C GLY A 600 33.54 16.35 2.94
N SER A 601 33.47 15.03 3.17
CA SER A 601 32.99 14.07 2.16
C SER A 601 31.46 14.09 2.06
N MET A 602 30.92 13.68 0.91
CA MET A 602 29.46 13.55 0.73
C MET A 602 28.90 12.51 1.70
N GLU A 603 29.59 11.38 1.85
CA GLU A 603 29.20 10.28 2.71
C GLU A 603 29.20 10.65 4.20
N SER A 604 29.93 11.69 4.62
CA SER A 604 29.89 12.17 6.01
C SER A 604 28.57 12.84 6.42
N HIS A 605 27.74 13.22 5.44
CA HIS A 605 26.42 13.82 5.68
C HIS A 605 25.29 12.77 5.69
N LEU A 606 25.57 11.57 5.17
CA LEU A 606 24.60 10.48 5.06
C LEU A 606 24.74 9.53 6.25
N HIS A 607 23.64 9.01 6.76
CA HIS A 607 23.63 8.18 7.97
C HIS A 607 23.26 6.72 7.68
N VAL A 608 23.88 5.81 8.43
CA VAL A 608 23.55 4.37 8.39
C VAL A 608 22.39 4.11 9.33
N LEU A 609 21.20 3.97 8.77
CA LEU A 609 20.01 3.67 9.58
C LEU A 609 20.00 2.19 10.02
N GLY A 610 19.61 1.94 11.27
CA GLY A 610 19.25 0.61 11.76
C GLY A 610 17.79 0.27 11.41
N GLU A 611 17.38 -0.98 11.62
CA GLU A 611 15.99 -1.39 11.37
C GLU A 611 14.99 -0.60 12.23
N ARG A 612 15.35 -0.35 13.49
CA ARG A 612 14.52 0.42 14.43
C ARG A 612 14.39 1.88 14.01
N GLU A 613 15.49 2.54 13.66
CA GLU A 613 15.47 3.95 13.27
C GLU A 613 14.76 4.14 11.92
N ARG A 614 14.93 3.21 10.97
CA ARG A 614 14.13 3.19 9.72
C ARG A 614 12.65 3.08 10.01
N TRP A 615 12.25 2.14 10.88
CA TRP A 615 10.87 1.95 11.27
C TRP A 615 10.29 3.21 11.93
N ASN A 616 11.00 3.78 12.90
CA ASN A 616 10.59 5.01 13.59
C ASN A 616 10.40 6.17 12.61
N ILE A 617 11.33 6.39 11.66
CA ILE A 617 11.19 7.45 10.66
C ILE A 617 9.97 7.18 9.77
N ASP A 618 9.74 5.94 9.30
CA ASP A 618 8.57 5.62 8.47
C ASP A 618 7.25 5.90 9.20
N VAL A 619 7.10 5.45 10.46
CA VAL A 619 5.86 5.64 11.22
C VAL A 619 5.64 7.10 11.62
N LEU A 620 6.69 7.86 11.92
CA LEU A 620 6.58 9.30 12.18
C LEU A 620 6.24 10.08 10.90
N LEU A 621 6.76 9.69 9.73
CA LEU A 621 6.31 10.26 8.45
C LEU A 621 4.85 9.88 8.14
N ARG A 622 4.39 8.69 8.54
CA ARG A 622 2.96 8.34 8.46
C ARG A 622 2.12 9.22 9.39
N MET A 623 2.56 9.46 10.61
CA MET A 623 1.93 10.40 11.54
C MET A 623 1.84 11.81 10.93
N LEU A 624 2.89 12.28 10.26
CA LEU A 624 2.90 13.58 9.58
C LEU A 624 1.83 13.66 8.47
N VAL A 625 1.58 12.57 7.74
CA VAL A 625 0.51 12.49 6.73
C VAL A 625 -0.88 12.55 7.40
N GLU A 626 -1.11 11.82 8.48
CA GLU A 626 -2.39 11.87 9.22
C GLU A 626 -2.68 13.27 9.79
N LEU A 627 -1.63 14.01 10.18
CA LEU A 627 -1.73 15.37 10.68
C LEU A 627 -1.96 16.44 9.60
N LEU A 628 -1.84 16.09 8.32
CA LEU A 628 -1.98 17.05 7.22
C LEU A 628 -3.38 17.67 7.15
N SER A 629 -4.43 16.87 7.32
CA SER A 629 -5.81 17.38 7.34
C SER A 629 -6.05 18.34 8.51
N PRO A 630 -5.69 18.01 9.76
CA PRO A 630 -5.73 18.96 10.88
C PRO A 630 -4.93 20.25 10.64
N VAL A 631 -3.73 20.15 10.04
CA VAL A 631 -2.90 21.33 9.71
C VAL A 631 -3.59 22.21 8.68
N HIS A 632 -4.13 21.61 7.61
CA HIS A 632 -4.87 22.34 6.58
C HIS A 632 -6.09 23.04 7.17
N GLN A 633 -6.89 22.32 7.96
CA GLN A 633 -8.06 22.89 8.64
C GLN A 633 -7.65 24.07 9.53
N LYS A 634 -6.58 23.94 10.31
CA LYS A 634 -6.08 25.01 11.17
C LYS A 634 -5.63 26.22 10.35
N ALA A 635 -4.86 26.01 9.28
CA ALA A 635 -4.41 27.08 8.39
C ALA A 635 -5.60 27.86 7.79
N VAL A 636 -6.63 27.13 7.38
CA VAL A 636 -7.88 27.70 6.86
C VAL A 636 -8.65 28.49 7.94
N GLU A 637 -8.75 27.98 9.16
CA GLU A 637 -9.44 28.65 10.28
C GLU A 637 -8.72 29.92 10.74
N THR A 638 -7.38 29.93 10.72
CA THR A 638 -6.56 31.07 11.16
C THR A 638 -6.17 32.01 10.01
N CYS A 639 -6.82 31.92 8.85
CA CYS A 639 -6.51 32.77 7.71
C CYS A 639 -6.78 34.25 8.04
N PRO A 640 -5.77 35.14 8.02
CA PRO A 640 -5.95 36.54 8.41
C PRO A 640 -6.71 37.38 7.39
N LEU A 641 -6.94 36.86 6.17
CA LEU A 641 -7.38 37.60 4.99
C LEU A 641 -8.81 37.28 4.55
N SER A 642 -9.55 36.42 5.27
CA SER A 642 -10.92 36.01 4.91
C SER A 642 -11.96 36.46 5.94
N SER A 643 -13.06 37.05 5.48
CA SER A 643 -14.37 36.90 6.16
C SER A 643 -14.89 35.49 5.86
N ALA A 644 -15.46 34.80 6.85
CA ALA A 644 -15.70 33.36 6.83
C ALA A 644 -16.44 32.82 5.57
N PRO A 645 -15.98 31.73 4.93
CA PRO A 645 -16.70 31.10 3.82
C PRO A 645 -17.30 29.72 4.14
N GLU A 646 -18.53 29.44 3.69
CA GLU A 646 -19.39 28.31 4.10
C GLU A 646 -19.19 26.96 3.34
N SER A 647 -18.05 26.70 2.68
CA SER A 647 -17.85 25.46 1.89
C SER A 647 -16.70 24.57 2.37
N LYS A 648 -16.83 23.25 2.11
CA LYS A 648 -15.89 22.18 2.49
C LYS A 648 -14.65 22.04 1.58
N ASP A 649 -14.67 22.61 0.38
CA ASP A 649 -13.48 22.72 -0.49
C ASP A 649 -12.91 24.13 -0.39
N ARG A 650 -11.87 24.30 0.44
CA ARG A 650 -11.15 25.59 0.62
C ARG A 650 -9.69 25.43 0.17
N MET A 651 -9.47 25.39 -1.13
CA MET A 651 -8.12 25.53 -1.69
C MET A 651 -7.65 26.99 -1.66
N PHE A 652 -6.35 27.22 -1.45
CA PHE A 652 -5.77 28.57 -1.41
C PHE A 652 -5.65 29.13 -2.84
N SER A 653 -6.29 30.26 -3.15
CA SER A 653 -6.24 30.86 -4.50
C SER A 653 -4.98 31.72 -4.70
N THR A 654 -4.57 31.92 -5.96
CA THR A 654 -3.42 32.78 -6.30
C THR A 654 -3.61 34.22 -5.79
N SER A 655 -4.81 34.79 -5.86
CA SER A 655 -5.10 36.16 -5.37
C SER A 655 -4.94 36.28 -3.84
N LEU A 656 -5.27 35.22 -3.10
CA LEU A 656 -5.08 35.17 -1.65
C LEU A 656 -3.59 35.17 -1.31
N LEU A 657 -2.78 34.38 -2.03
CA LEU A 657 -1.33 34.32 -1.85
C LEU A 657 -0.64 35.65 -2.19
N GLU A 658 -1.08 36.35 -3.23
CA GLU A 658 -0.57 37.69 -3.57
C GLU A 658 -0.86 38.72 -2.47
N THR A 659 -2.06 38.66 -1.89
CA THR A 659 -2.47 39.54 -0.79
C THR A 659 -1.67 39.23 0.47
N TYR A 660 -1.52 37.94 0.79
CA TYR A 660 -0.68 37.45 1.87
C TYR A 660 0.78 37.92 1.76
N ALA A 661 1.38 37.83 0.57
CA ALA A 661 2.74 38.31 0.34
C ALA A 661 2.88 39.83 0.54
N ARG A 662 1.82 40.60 0.27
CA ARG A 662 1.81 42.08 0.36
C ARG A 662 1.56 42.60 1.76
N GLU A 663 0.69 41.95 2.54
CA GLU A 663 0.18 42.50 3.80
C GLU A 663 1.03 42.16 5.04
N HIS A 664 2.16 41.46 4.89
CA HIS A 664 3.04 41.06 6.02
C HIS A 664 2.30 40.40 7.19
N ALA A 665 1.15 39.77 6.92
CA ALA A 665 0.33 39.13 7.93
C ALA A 665 1.01 37.86 8.46
N GLU A 666 1.09 37.71 9.79
CA GLU A 666 1.54 36.46 10.39
C GLU A 666 0.47 35.39 10.18
N TRP A 667 0.85 34.26 9.56
CA TRP A 667 -0.06 33.13 9.36
C TRP A 667 0.60 31.83 9.83
N PRO A 668 0.83 31.63 11.14
CA PRO A 668 1.71 30.59 11.65
C PRO A 668 1.37 29.17 11.18
N ALA A 669 0.08 28.80 11.15
CA ALA A 669 -0.36 27.48 10.72
C ALA A 669 -0.14 27.20 9.22
N PHE A 670 -0.15 28.24 8.39
CA PHE A 670 0.20 28.17 6.96
C PHE A 670 1.72 28.22 6.77
N ASP A 671 2.38 29.13 7.49
CA ASP A 671 3.82 29.37 7.40
C ASP A 671 4.64 28.16 7.83
N TRP A 672 4.18 27.45 8.85
CA TRP A 672 4.84 26.25 9.40
C TRP A 672 5.21 25.23 8.31
N MET A 673 4.35 25.03 7.30
CA MET A 673 4.62 24.10 6.20
C MET A 673 5.93 24.42 5.48
N TYR A 674 6.16 25.69 5.18
CA TYR A 674 7.23 26.11 4.28
C TYR A 674 8.42 26.72 5.04
N VAL A 675 8.22 27.12 6.28
CA VAL A 675 9.25 27.65 7.20
C VAL A 675 9.92 26.54 7.99
N ASP A 676 9.18 25.51 8.43
CA ASP A 676 9.70 24.45 9.30
C ASP A 676 9.60 23.06 8.64
N CYS A 677 8.41 22.66 8.19
CA CYS A 677 8.18 21.29 7.71
C CYS A 677 9.00 20.92 6.47
N PHE A 678 8.92 21.69 5.37
CA PHE A 678 9.70 21.37 4.17
C PHE A 678 11.22 21.44 4.39
N PRO A 679 11.77 22.47 5.08
CA PRO A 679 13.19 22.49 5.43
C PRO A 679 13.64 21.26 6.24
N ASP A 680 12.86 20.83 7.22
CA ASP A 680 13.19 19.65 8.04
C ASP A 680 13.11 18.36 7.22
N LEU A 681 12.14 18.23 6.30
CA LEU A 681 12.07 17.09 5.38
C LEU A 681 13.24 17.08 4.37
N ILE A 682 13.67 18.25 3.91
CA ILE A 682 14.86 18.39 3.07
C ILE A 682 16.11 17.96 3.85
N GLN A 683 16.25 18.42 5.10
CA GLN A 683 17.34 18.03 5.97
C GLN A 683 17.35 16.52 6.22
N LEU A 684 16.20 15.93 6.54
CA LEU A 684 16.05 14.48 6.68
C LEU A 684 16.56 13.77 5.43
N THR A 685 16.09 14.19 4.25
CA THR A 685 16.43 13.52 3.00
C THR A 685 17.92 13.63 2.66
N CYS A 686 18.57 14.74 3.03
CA CYS A 686 20.01 14.90 2.92
C CYS A 686 20.82 14.01 3.88
N MET A 687 20.19 13.39 4.87
CA MET A 687 20.80 12.36 5.74
C MET A 687 20.56 10.93 5.22
N LEU A 688 19.69 10.74 4.23
CA LEU A 688 19.29 9.42 3.74
C LEU A 688 20.15 8.95 2.55
N PRO A 689 20.83 7.78 2.66
CA PRO A 689 21.55 7.22 1.52
C PRO A 689 20.60 6.74 0.42
N GLN A 690 21.13 6.52 -0.79
CA GLN A 690 20.36 6.11 -1.98
C GLN A 690 19.55 4.83 -1.80
N LYS A 691 19.94 3.95 -0.86
CA LYS A 691 19.23 2.69 -0.59
C LYS A 691 17.90 2.89 0.12
N GLU A 692 17.67 4.04 0.76
CA GLU A 692 16.48 4.33 1.57
C GLU A 692 15.32 4.89 0.71
N ASP A 693 15.08 4.28 -0.45
CA ASP A 693 14.00 4.69 -1.36
C ASP A 693 12.62 4.60 -0.71
N SER A 694 12.39 3.66 0.21
CA SER A 694 11.12 3.52 0.92
C SER A 694 10.74 4.79 1.70
N LEU A 695 11.71 5.36 2.43
CA LEU A 695 11.53 6.61 3.17
C LEU A 695 11.34 7.80 2.22
N ARG A 696 12.11 7.85 1.12
CA ARG A 696 11.92 8.88 0.08
C ARG A 696 10.54 8.79 -0.57
N ILE A 697 10.03 7.59 -0.84
CA ILE A 697 8.66 7.36 -1.35
C ILE A 697 7.63 7.85 -0.33
N ARG A 698 7.84 7.60 0.96
CA ARG A 698 6.95 8.10 2.03
C ARG A 698 6.91 9.64 2.05
N THR A 699 8.07 10.30 2.03
CA THR A 699 8.17 11.76 1.94
C THR A 699 7.52 12.28 0.66
N THR A 700 7.74 11.61 -0.47
CA THR A 700 7.12 11.96 -1.77
C THR A 700 5.60 11.91 -1.71
N LYS A 701 5.03 10.86 -1.09
CA LYS A 701 3.58 10.72 -0.88
C LYS A 701 3.03 11.84 0.00
N PHE A 702 3.76 12.24 1.05
CA PHE A 702 3.39 13.40 1.86
C PHE A 702 3.35 14.68 1.02
N LEU A 703 4.38 14.96 0.20
CA LEU A 703 4.42 16.16 -0.66
C LEU A 703 3.26 16.18 -1.68
N LEU A 704 2.94 15.02 -2.27
CA LEU A 704 1.78 14.90 -3.16
C LEU A 704 0.47 15.16 -2.40
N ALA A 705 0.30 14.60 -1.20
CA ALA A 705 -0.87 14.86 -0.37
C ALA A 705 -0.99 16.36 -0.02
N VAL A 706 0.12 17.06 0.26
CA VAL A 706 0.11 18.51 0.49
C VAL A 706 -0.48 19.24 -0.71
N SER A 707 -0.11 18.86 -1.94
CA SER A 707 -0.68 19.47 -3.15
C SER A 707 -2.17 19.22 -3.31
N GLU A 708 -2.66 18.04 -2.89
CA GLU A 708 -4.08 17.69 -2.92
C GLU A 708 -4.90 18.51 -1.91
N TYR A 709 -4.39 18.69 -0.68
CA TYR A 709 -5.09 19.45 0.37
C TYR A 709 -5.00 20.98 0.17
N PHE A 710 -3.81 21.50 -0.15
CA PHE A 710 -3.59 22.96 -0.24
C PHE A 710 -3.93 23.52 -1.64
N GLY A 711 -3.97 22.68 -2.67
CA GLY A 711 -4.32 23.04 -4.04
C GLY A 711 -3.15 23.49 -4.92
N ASP A 712 -3.42 23.60 -6.22
CA ASP A 712 -2.41 23.85 -7.25
C ASP A 712 -1.71 25.20 -7.14
N SER A 713 -2.41 26.26 -6.72
CA SER A 713 -1.80 27.57 -6.50
C SER A 713 -0.74 27.51 -5.40
N TYR A 714 -0.99 26.78 -4.30
CA TYR A 714 0.01 26.58 -3.24
C TYR A 714 1.20 25.75 -3.74
N LEU A 715 0.93 24.69 -4.50
CA LEU A 715 1.97 23.88 -5.12
C LEU A 715 2.92 24.73 -5.99
N VAL A 716 2.37 25.53 -6.91
CA VAL A 716 3.15 26.31 -7.89
C VAL A 716 3.86 27.49 -7.25
N HIS A 717 3.20 28.21 -6.35
CA HIS A 717 3.69 29.50 -5.85
C HIS A 717 4.43 29.41 -4.51
N ILE A 718 4.24 28.34 -3.73
CA ILE A 718 4.87 28.16 -2.41
C ILE A 718 5.76 26.92 -2.38
N MET A 719 5.22 25.73 -2.67
CA MET A 719 5.98 24.48 -2.52
C MET A 719 7.11 24.38 -3.56
N LEU A 720 6.81 24.61 -4.85
CA LEU A 720 7.77 24.48 -5.95
C LEU A 720 8.99 25.41 -5.79
N PRO A 721 8.86 26.72 -5.47
CA PRO A 721 10.00 27.59 -5.27
C PRO A 721 10.99 27.12 -4.20
N ILE A 722 10.51 26.49 -3.13
CA ILE A 722 11.37 26.01 -2.04
C ILE A 722 12.25 24.87 -2.54
N PHE A 723 11.67 23.87 -3.18
CA PHE A 723 12.43 22.74 -3.69
C PHE A 723 13.36 23.13 -4.84
N LEU A 724 12.97 24.08 -5.71
CA LEU A 724 13.86 24.64 -6.73
C LEU A 724 15.08 25.32 -6.11
N VAL A 725 14.88 26.22 -5.12
CA VAL A 725 15.98 26.89 -4.42
C VAL A 725 16.89 25.88 -3.71
N SER A 726 16.32 24.85 -3.10
CA SER A 726 17.06 23.79 -2.39
C SER A 726 17.89 22.90 -3.31
N VAL A 727 17.46 22.68 -4.57
CA VAL A 727 18.28 21.97 -5.58
C VAL A 727 19.38 22.88 -6.15
N GLY A 728 19.23 24.21 -6.02
CA GLY A 728 20.20 25.20 -6.51
C GLY A 728 19.72 26.02 -7.70
N ASP A 729 18.47 25.82 -8.13
CA ASP A 729 17.82 26.55 -9.21
C ASP A 729 17.30 27.92 -8.75
N ASN A 730 16.91 28.74 -9.73
CA ASN A 730 16.27 30.03 -9.45
C ASN A 730 14.75 29.83 -9.36
N ALA A 731 14.12 30.53 -8.41
CA ALA A 731 12.68 30.50 -8.25
C ALA A 731 12.11 31.90 -7.98
N ASP A 732 10.84 32.09 -8.32
CA ASP A 732 10.11 33.30 -7.96
C ASP A 732 9.67 33.23 -6.49
N LEU A 733 10.00 34.28 -5.72
CA LEU A 733 9.65 34.41 -4.31
C LEU A 733 8.62 35.53 -4.08
N SER A 734 7.99 36.03 -5.14
CA SER A 734 7.01 37.13 -5.08
C SER A 734 5.78 36.82 -4.21
N PHE A 735 5.45 35.53 -4.05
CA PHE A 735 4.31 35.04 -3.25
C PHE A 735 4.66 34.80 -1.77
N PHE A 736 5.88 35.13 -1.34
CA PHE A 736 6.29 35.03 0.06
C PHE A 736 6.44 36.42 0.70
N PRO A 737 6.09 36.57 1.99
CA PRO A 737 6.44 37.75 2.75
C PRO A 737 7.95 37.99 2.75
N SER A 738 8.36 39.25 2.61
CA SER A 738 9.77 39.63 2.51
C SER A 738 10.62 39.17 3.70
N VAL A 739 10.00 38.98 4.87
CA VAL A 739 10.64 38.48 6.10
C VAL A 739 11.18 37.06 5.94
N ASN A 740 10.52 36.23 5.13
CA ASN A 740 10.89 34.82 4.94
C ASN A 740 11.86 34.59 3.78
N HIS A 741 12.09 35.59 2.92
CA HIS A 741 13.03 35.49 1.79
C HIS A 741 14.46 35.08 2.19
N PRO A 742 15.08 35.64 3.26
CA PRO A 742 16.43 35.24 3.66
C PRO A 742 16.51 33.78 4.12
N ARG A 743 15.46 33.27 4.78
CA ARG A 743 15.37 31.87 5.22
C ARG A 743 15.30 30.93 4.03
N ILE A 744 14.41 31.20 3.07
CA ILE A 744 14.25 30.40 1.85
C ILE A 744 15.54 30.44 1.01
N LYS A 745 16.12 31.62 0.79
CA LYS A 745 17.42 31.76 0.10
C LYS A 745 18.57 31.07 0.85
N GLY A 746 18.42 30.87 2.16
CA GLY A 746 19.35 30.12 3.01
C GLY A 746 19.44 28.64 2.66
N LEU A 747 18.38 28.05 2.09
CA LEU A 747 18.32 26.65 1.68
C LEU A 747 19.18 26.33 0.45
N ARG A 748 19.61 27.35 -0.29
CA ARG A 748 20.41 27.16 -1.50
C ARG A 748 21.77 26.52 -1.16
N PRO A 749 22.17 25.43 -1.83
CA PRO A 749 23.48 24.82 -1.62
C PRO A 749 24.60 25.81 -1.93
N ARG A 750 25.61 25.89 -1.05
CA ARG A 750 26.72 26.87 -1.14
C ARG A 750 28.08 26.24 -1.40
N THR A 751 28.19 24.92 -1.26
CA THR A 751 29.43 24.16 -1.44
C THR A 751 29.21 23.10 -2.53
N ALA A 752 30.28 22.70 -3.23
CA ALA A 752 30.18 21.65 -4.25
C ALA A 752 29.65 20.31 -3.69
N VAL A 753 29.93 20.03 -2.41
CA VAL A 753 29.39 18.86 -1.70
C VAL A 753 27.89 19.01 -1.46
N ALA A 754 27.43 20.19 -1.05
CA ALA A 754 26.00 20.48 -0.86
C ALA A 754 25.23 20.46 -2.20
N GLU A 755 25.82 20.96 -3.29
CA GLU A 755 25.22 20.90 -4.64
C GLU A 755 25.03 19.45 -5.10
N ARG A 756 26.05 18.61 -4.86
CA ARG A 756 25.97 17.18 -5.17
C ARG A 756 24.94 16.45 -4.30
N LEU A 757 24.91 16.73 -2.99
CA LEU A 757 23.90 16.20 -2.07
C LEU A 757 22.49 16.63 -2.48
N ALA A 758 22.30 17.88 -2.86
CA ALA A 758 21.01 18.39 -3.32
C ALA A 758 20.53 17.65 -4.58
N THR A 759 21.43 17.41 -5.53
CA THR A 759 21.13 16.64 -6.75
C THR A 759 20.80 15.18 -6.44
N MET A 760 21.47 14.56 -5.45
CA MET A 760 21.25 13.16 -5.10
C MET A 760 20.00 12.94 -4.22
N CYS A 761 19.70 13.87 -3.31
CA CYS A 761 18.70 13.69 -2.25
C CYS A 761 17.43 14.51 -2.50
N ILE A 762 17.55 15.75 -2.97
CA ILE A 762 16.42 16.70 -3.07
C ILE A 762 15.77 16.64 -4.45
N LEU A 763 16.57 16.52 -5.52
CA LEU A 763 16.06 16.41 -6.90
C LEU A 763 15.07 15.24 -7.09
N PRO A 764 15.25 14.03 -6.51
CA PRO A 764 14.24 12.98 -6.59
C PRO A 764 12.87 13.42 -6.01
N LEU A 765 12.87 14.17 -4.91
CA LEU A 765 11.64 14.69 -4.29
C LEU A 765 11.02 15.82 -5.12
N LEU A 766 11.84 16.70 -5.69
CA LEU A 766 11.37 17.75 -6.61
C LEU A 766 10.67 17.11 -7.84
N LEU A 767 11.30 16.11 -8.45
CA LEU A 767 10.76 15.44 -9.64
C LEU A 767 9.49 14.65 -9.33
N ALA A 768 9.47 13.84 -8.27
CA ALA A 768 8.37 12.92 -7.99
C ALA A 768 7.27 13.49 -7.09
N GLY A 769 7.63 14.36 -6.13
CA GLY A 769 6.74 14.85 -5.08
C GLY A 769 6.16 16.24 -5.33
N VAL A 770 6.84 17.07 -6.12
CA VAL A 770 6.42 18.44 -6.44
C VAL A 770 5.98 18.54 -7.90
N LEU A 771 6.91 18.37 -8.84
CA LEU A 771 6.62 18.37 -10.27
C LEU A 771 5.85 17.10 -10.71
N GLY A 772 5.92 16.04 -9.91
CA GLY A 772 5.17 14.80 -10.13
C GLY A 772 3.67 14.91 -9.80
N ALA A 773 3.21 16.05 -9.28
CA ALA A 773 1.79 16.30 -9.08
C ALA A 773 1.02 16.23 -10.42
N PRO A 774 -0.23 15.73 -10.45
CA PRO A 774 -1.00 15.57 -11.69
C PRO A 774 -1.14 16.87 -12.52
N SER A 775 -1.25 18.02 -11.86
CA SER A 775 -1.38 19.34 -12.49
C SER A 775 -0.09 19.87 -13.13
N GLN A 776 1.08 19.30 -12.80
CA GLN A 776 2.39 19.82 -13.22
C GLN A 776 3.05 18.99 -14.33
N HIS A 777 2.28 18.15 -15.04
CA HIS A 777 2.81 17.23 -16.05
C HIS A 777 3.66 17.91 -17.14
N GLU A 778 3.23 19.08 -17.62
CA GLU A 778 3.97 19.86 -18.62
C GLU A 778 5.24 20.47 -18.04
N GLN A 779 5.18 21.02 -16.82
CA GLN A 779 6.36 21.59 -16.15
C GLN A 779 7.40 20.51 -15.83
N LEU A 780 6.96 19.31 -15.41
CA LEU A 780 7.82 18.15 -15.21
C LEU A 780 8.53 17.76 -16.51
N ALA A 781 7.79 17.67 -17.62
CA ALA A 781 8.36 17.33 -18.92
C ALA A 781 9.39 18.38 -19.38
N ASN A 782 9.09 19.66 -19.21
CA ASN A 782 10.00 20.76 -19.55
C ASN A 782 11.25 20.77 -18.66
N TYR A 783 11.09 20.53 -17.35
CA TYR A 783 12.20 20.47 -16.41
C TYR A 783 13.11 19.27 -16.69
N LEU A 784 12.53 18.07 -16.91
CA LEU A 784 13.27 16.86 -17.28
C LEU A 784 14.01 17.03 -18.62
N ARG A 785 13.37 17.66 -19.61
CA ARG A 785 14.02 18.00 -20.89
C ARG A 785 15.18 18.97 -20.68
N GLY A 786 14.98 20.02 -19.88
CA GLY A 786 16.05 20.95 -19.52
C GLY A 786 17.24 20.26 -18.84
N LEU A 787 16.96 19.29 -17.97
CA LEU A 787 17.97 18.53 -17.21
C LEU A 787 18.74 17.54 -18.10
N LEU A 788 18.03 16.75 -18.92
CA LEU A 788 18.59 15.62 -19.68
C LEU A 788 19.07 15.99 -21.09
N VAL A 789 18.41 16.97 -21.73
CA VAL A 789 18.70 17.40 -23.10
C VAL A 789 19.51 18.69 -23.09
N ASP A 790 18.95 19.77 -22.53
CA ASP A 790 19.59 21.10 -22.61
C ASP A 790 20.83 21.22 -21.71
N GLY A 791 20.86 20.51 -20.58
CA GLY A 791 22.00 20.45 -19.67
C GLY A 791 23.27 19.86 -20.29
N THR A 792 23.14 19.02 -21.33
CA THR A 792 24.28 18.42 -22.04
C THR A 792 24.92 19.38 -23.05
N LEU A 793 24.23 20.46 -23.45
CA LEU A 793 24.73 21.47 -24.39
C LEU A 793 25.56 22.58 -23.70
N LYS A 794 25.46 22.72 -22.37
CA LYS A 794 26.26 23.66 -21.57
C LYS A 794 27.46 22.92 -20.95
N GLU A 795 28.51 22.75 -21.76
CA GLU A 795 29.72 21.92 -21.57
C GLU A 795 30.60 22.13 -20.29
N SER A 796 30.15 22.78 -19.20
CA SER A 796 31.04 23.03 -18.05
C SER A 796 30.57 22.55 -16.66
N GLN A 797 29.32 22.11 -16.48
CA GLN A 797 28.81 21.71 -15.15
C GLN A 797 28.08 20.36 -15.10
N SER A 798 27.41 19.91 -16.18
CA SER A 798 26.52 18.74 -16.15
C SER A 798 27.24 17.39 -16.09
N THR A 799 28.46 17.26 -16.63
CA THR A 799 29.23 16.01 -16.61
C THR A 799 29.64 15.56 -15.20
N LYS A 800 29.58 16.44 -14.19
CA LYS A 800 29.95 16.12 -12.81
C LYS A 800 28.84 15.45 -11.98
N HIS A 801 27.59 15.50 -12.43
CA HIS A 801 26.42 15.02 -11.68
C HIS A 801 25.53 14.02 -12.44
N THR A 802 26.03 13.48 -13.56
CA THR A 802 25.25 12.61 -14.45
C THR A 802 24.70 11.37 -13.72
N ALA A 803 25.47 10.79 -12.79
CA ALA A 803 25.05 9.60 -12.05
C ALA A 803 23.91 9.91 -11.07
N GLU A 804 23.98 11.03 -10.36
CA GLU A 804 22.96 11.49 -9.43
C GLU A 804 21.67 11.87 -10.16
N ILE A 805 21.77 12.49 -11.34
CA ILE A 805 20.61 12.78 -12.20
C ILE A 805 19.95 11.49 -12.68
N ILE A 806 20.73 10.51 -13.15
CA ILE A 806 20.20 9.20 -13.56
C ILE A 806 19.48 8.52 -12.39
N ASP A 807 20.03 8.58 -11.17
CA ASP A 807 19.39 8.03 -9.98
C ASP A 807 18.07 8.76 -9.63
N ALA A 808 18.02 10.09 -9.78
CA ALA A 808 16.78 10.85 -9.55
C ALA A 808 15.68 10.52 -10.56
N VAL A 809 16.03 10.32 -11.85
CA VAL A 809 15.06 9.89 -12.87
C VAL A 809 14.67 8.42 -12.69
N ARG A 810 15.61 7.56 -12.25
CA ARG A 810 15.30 6.20 -11.81
C ARG A 810 14.28 6.21 -10.66
N PHE A 811 14.48 7.05 -9.66
CA PHE A 811 13.53 7.19 -8.56
C PHE A 811 12.15 7.66 -9.06
N LEU A 812 12.09 8.63 -9.99
CA LEU A 812 10.83 9.04 -10.61
C LEU A 812 10.11 7.88 -11.32
N CYS A 813 10.84 6.92 -11.90
CA CYS A 813 10.26 5.73 -12.53
C CYS A 813 9.58 4.76 -11.55
N THR A 814 9.76 4.93 -10.23
CA THR A 814 8.96 4.18 -9.24
C THR A 814 7.47 4.54 -9.31
N PHE A 815 7.12 5.67 -9.95
CA PHE A 815 5.75 6.12 -10.19
C PHE A 815 5.34 5.89 -11.65
N GLU A 816 4.56 4.85 -11.91
CA GLU A 816 4.15 4.42 -13.26
C GLU A 816 3.50 5.52 -14.11
N LYS A 817 2.76 6.44 -13.47
CA LYS A 817 2.11 7.58 -14.13
C LYS A 817 3.07 8.47 -14.94
N HIS A 818 4.37 8.46 -14.63
CA HIS A 818 5.36 9.30 -15.30
C HIS A 818 6.15 8.58 -16.40
N HIS A 819 5.97 7.27 -16.58
CA HIS A 819 6.70 6.48 -17.58
C HIS A 819 6.58 7.08 -18.99
N GLY A 820 5.38 7.54 -19.39
CA GLY A 820 5.15 8.14 -20.70
C GLY A 820 6.04 9.35 -21.00
N ILE A 821 6.17 10.30 -20.06
CA ILE A 821 7.06 11.47 -20.21
C ILE A 821 8.50 11.01 -20.35
N ILE A 822 8.93 10.12 -19.47
CA ILE A 822 10.32 9.67 -19.38
C ILE A 822 10.73 8.96 -20.68
N PHE A 823 9.89 8.07 -21.21
CA PHE A 823 10.19 7.38 -22.47
C PHE A 823 10.16 8.29 -23.69
N ASN A 824 9.31 9.33 -23.71
CA ASN A 824 9.32 10.32 -24.79
C ASN A 824 10.65 11.10 -24.83
N ILE A 825 11.15 11.53 -23.67
CA ILE A 825 12.44 12.24 -23.56
C ILE A 825 13.60 11.29 -23.85
N LEU A 826 13.56 10.06 -23.33
CA LEU A 826 14.56 9.03 -23.64
C LEU A 826 14.66 8.76 -25.14
N TRP A 827 13.54 8.70 -25.85
CA TRP A 827 13.55 8.50 -27.31
C TRP A 827 14.21 9.67 -28.04
N GLU A 828 13.97 10.90 -27.60
CA GLU A 828 14.69 12.07 -28.11
C GLU A 828 16.20 11.98 -27.87
N MET A 829 16.64 11.52 -26.70
CA MET A 829 18.05 11.29 -26.42
C MET A 829 18.65 10.20 -27.31
N VAL A 830 17.92 9.11 -27.56
CA VAL A 830 18.32 7.99 -28.44
C VAL A 830 18.55 8.46 -29.88
N VAL A 831 17.67 9.32 -30.39
CA VAL A 831 17.71 9.81 -31.77
C VAL A 831 18.60 11.06 -31.95
N SER A 832 19.11 11.62 -30.85
CA SER A 832 19.99 12.80 -30.87
C SER A 832 21.27 12.58 -31.70
N SER A 833 21.93 13.65 -32.14
CA SER A 833 23.26 13.54 -32.77
C SER A 833 24.40 13.50 -31.75
N ASN A 834 24.12 13.76 -30.47
CA ASN A 834 25.12 13.85 -29.42
C ASN A 834 25.43 12.47 -28.83
N ILE A 835 26.71 12.08 -28.86
CA ILE A 835 27.19 10.77 -28.38
C ILE A 835 26.93 10.62 -26.88
N ASP A 836 27.18 11.66 -26.08
CA ASP A 836 27.02 11.61 -24.62
C ASP A 836 25.55 11.46 -24.23
N MET A 837 24.64 12.10 -24.98
CA MET A 837 23.20 11.93 -24.79
C MET A 837 22.75 10.48 -25.05
N LYS A 838 23.28 9.83 -26.09
CA LYS A 838 22.99 8.42 -26.38
C LYS A 838 23.52 7.48 -25.31
N ILE A 839 24.74 7.72 -24.81
CA ILE A 839 25.32 6.93 -23.71
C ILE A 839 24.49 7.10 -22.44
N ASN A 840 24.08 8.33 -22.12
CA ASN A 840 23.21 8.62 -20.97
C ASN A 840 21.84 7.96 -21.12
N ALA A 841 21.27 7.92 -22.34
CA ALA A 841 20.04 7.20 -22.62
C ALA A 841 20.18 5.70 -22.35
N ALA A 842 21.28 5.07 -22.79
CA ALA A 842 21.56 3.66 -22.49
C ALA A 842 21.70 3.40 -20.99
N ASN A 843 22.42 4.26 -20.27
CA ASN A 843 22.61 4.15 -18.83
C ASN A 843 21.30 4.35 -18.05
N LEU A 844 20.45 5.29 -18.48
CA LEU A 844 19.15 5.52 -17.86
C LEU A 844 18.21 4.34 -18.14
N LEU A 845 18.17 3.82 -19.39
CA LEU A 845 17.44 2.60 -19.71
C LEU A 845 17.91 1.43 -18.83
N LYS A 846 19.22 1.25 -18.63
CA LYS A 846 19.78 0.25 -17.70
C LYS A 846 19.27 0.44 -16.27
N ALA A 847 19.26 1.67 -15.76
CA ALA A 847 18.89 1.98 -14.36
C ALA A 847 17.40 1.76 -14.06
N ILE A 848 16.51 2.00 -15.02
CA ILE A 848 15.04 1.94 -14.79
C ILE A 848 14.46 0.51 -14.87
N MET A 849 15.26 -0.48 -15.29
CA MET A 849 14.80 -1.87 -15.49
C MET A 849 14.02 -2.49 -14.32
N PRO A 850 14.41 -2.27 -13.04
CA PRO A 850 13.65 -2.84 -11.91
C PRO A 850 12.23 -2.28 -11.74
N TYR A 851 11.88 -1.17 -12.39
CA TYR A 851 10.64 -0.40 -12.13
C TYR A 851 9.64 -0.42 -13.29
N ILE A 852 9.88 -1.27 -14.29
CA ILE A 852 9.04 -1.36 -15.48
C ILE A 852 8.59 -2.81 -15.71
N ASP A 853 7.43 -2.96 -16.35
CA ASP A 853 6.89 -4.26 -16.70
C ASP A 853 7.45 -4.80 -18.04
N ALA A 854 7.16 -6.07 -18.33
CA ALA A 854 7.59 -6.70 -19.57
C ALA A 854 6.97 -6.05 -20.82
N LYS A 855 5.79 -5.43 -20.69
CA LYS A 855 5.09 -4.78 -21.79
C LYS A 855 5.85 -3.52 -22.20
N VAL A 856 6.11 -2.61 -21.26
CA VAL A 856 6.89 -1.38 -21.43
C VAL A 856 8.31 -1.70 -21.91
N ALA A 857 8.94 -2.74 -21.35
CA ALA A 857 10.25 -3.20 -21.83
C ALA A 857 10.21 -3.60 -23.31
N SER A 858 9.17 -4.33 -23.73
CA SER A 858 9.03 -4.78 -25.11
C SER A 858 8.68 -3.67 -26.10
N THR A 859 7.91 -2.66 -25.68
CA THR A 859 7.38 -1.60 -26.55
C THR A 859 8.29 -0.37 -26.64
N HIS A 860 8.99 -0.02 -25.57
CA HIS A 860 9.79 1.21 -25.50
C HIS A 860 11.29 0.94 -25.35
N VAL A 861 11.67 0.00 -24.46
CA VAL A 861 13.09 -0.22 -24.12
C VAL A 861 13.82 -0.97 -25.21
N LEU A 862 13.32 -2.14 -25.63
CA LEU A 862 14.00 -2.95 -26.65
C LEU A 862 14.19 -2.18 -27.98
N PRO A 863 13.19 -1.48 -28.53
CA PRO A 863 13.40 -0.68 -29.75
C PRO A 863 14.45 0.42 -29.58
N ALA A 864 14.47 1.10 -28.42
CA ALA A 864 15.48 2.11 -28.11
C ALA A 864 16.89 1.49 -28.05
N LEU A 865 17.05 0.37 -27.35
CA LEU A 865 18.35 -0.30 -27.23
C LEU A 865 18.83 -0.90 -28.56
N ILE A 866 17.94 -1.42 -29.42
CA ILE A 866 18.30 -1.90 -30.76
C ILE A 866 18.83 -0.73 -31.62
N THR A 867 18.18 0.44 -31.52
CA THR A 867 18.60 1.66 -32.22
C THR A 867 19.99 2.10 -31.76
N LEU A 868 20.22 2.15 -30.45
CA LEU A 868 21.54 2.47 -29.87
C LEU A 868 22.60 1.41 -30.19
N GLY A 869 22.23 0.13 -30.22
CA GLY A 869 23.13 -0.97 -30.57
C GLY A 869 23.57 -0.97 -32.03
N SER A 870 22.80 -0.32 -32.90
CA SER A 870 23.14 -0.16 -34.32
C SER A 870 23.94 1.13 -34.59
N ASP A 871 24.30 1.89 -33.55
CA ASP A 871 25.02 3.15 -33.68
C ASP A 871 26.47 2.94 -34.16
N PRO A 872 27.00 3.80 -35.06
CA PRO A 872 28.38 3.68 -35.53
C PRO A 872 29.42 3.95 -34.43
N ASN A 873 29.06 4.65 -33.35
CA ASN A 873 29.98 4.93 -32.25
C ASN A 873 30.09 3.72 -31.30
N LEU A 874 31.31 3.23 -31.11
CA LEU A 874 31.57 2.06 -30.26
C LEU A 874 31.19 2.26 -28.79
N ASN A 875 31.32 3.47 -28.24
CA ASN A 875 30.95 3.74 -26.84
C ASN A 875 29.44 3.63 -26.64
N VAL A 876 28.64 4.12 -27.59
CA VAL A 876 27.18 3.97 -27.59
C VAL A 876 26.79 2.50 -27.72
N LYS A 877 27.44 1.78 -28.65
CA LYS A 877 27.25 0.34 -28.84
C LYS A 877 27.53 -0.44 -27.55
N TYR A 878 28.64 -0.18 -26.86
CA TYR A 878 28.98 -0.87 -25.60
C TYR A 878 28.06 -0.49 -24.44
N ALA A 879 27.65 0.78 -24.32
CA ALA A 879 26.66 1.17 -23.33
C ALA A 879 25.31 0.44 -23.54
N SER A 880 24.91 0.24 -24.80
CA SER A 880 23.69 -0.52 -25.12
C SER A 880 23.80 -2.00 -24.75
N ILE A 881 24.99 -2.62 -24.92
CA ILE A 881 25.24 -4.03 -24.56
C ILE A 881 25.05 -4.23 -23.06
N GLU A 882 25.58 -3.33 -22.22
CA GLU A 882 25.36 -3.40 -20.77
C GLU A 882 23.87 -3.26 -20.41
N ALA A 883 23.16 -2.35 -21.08
CA ALA A 883 21.72 -2.16 -20.85
C ALA A 883 20.92 -3.41 -21.25
N PHE A 884 21.25 -4.09 -22.36
CA PHE A 884 20.64 -5.38 -22.69
C PHE A 884 20.94 -6.47 -21.65
N GLY A 885 22.12 -6.46 -21.04
CA GLY A 885 22.45 -7.33 -19.90
C GLY A 885 21.48 -7.12 -18.73
N ALA A 886 21.15 -5.87 -18.40
CA ALA A 886 20.14 -5.56 -17.39
C ALA A 886 18.73 -6.03 -17.81
N VAL A 887 18.33 -5.85 -19.07
CA VAL A 887 17.05 -6.41 -19.58
C VAL A 887 17.02 -7.93 -19.39
N ALA A 888 18.11 -8.62 -19.72
CA ALA A 888 18.23 -10.07 -19.56
C ALA A 888 18.16 -10.55 -18.10
N GLN A 889 18.61 -9.72 -17.16
CA GLN A 889 18.56 -10.00 -15.72
C GLN A 889 17.13 -9.90 -15.18
N HIS A 890 16.34 -8.94 -15.67
CA HIS A 890 15.02 -8.64 -15.11
C HIS A 890 13.86 -9.39 -15.81
N PHE A 891 13.99 -9.73 -17.10
CA PHE A 891 12.89 -10.31 -17.87
C PHE A 891 13.15 -11.74 -18.33
N LYS A 892 12.22 -12.65 -17.99
CA LYS A 892 12.22 -14.07 -18.38
C LYS A 892 11.31 -14.39 -19.58
N ASN A 893 10.71 -13.37 -20.20
CA ASN A 893 9.78 -13.58 -21.32
C ASN A 893 10.53 -14.10 -22.55
N ASP A 894 10.09 -15.23 -23.10
CA ASP A 894 10.72 -15.87 -24.27
C ASP A 894 10.91 -14.91 -25.46
N MET A 895 9.93 -14.05 -25.76
CA MET A 895 10.06 -13.09 -26.87
C MET A 895 11.14 -12.03 -26.60
N ILE A 896 11.29 -11.60 -25.35
CA ILE A 896 12.32 -10.64 -24.95
C ILE A 896 13.69 -11.31 -25.02
N VAL A 897 13.81 -12.55 -24.51
CA VAL A 897 15.03 -13.36 -24.58
C VAL A 897 15.43 -13.60 -26.04
N ASP A 898 14.49 -13.90 -26.93
CA ASP A 898 14.76 -14.08 -28.36
C ASP A 898 15.33 -12.83 -29.01
N LYS A 899 14.73 -11.66 -28.73
CA LYS A 899 15.24 -10.36 -29.23
C LYS A 899 16.63 -10.04 -28.68
N ILE A 900 16.88 -10.34 -27.40
CA ILE A 900 18.21 -10.19 -26.80
C ILE A 900 19.22 -11.09 -27.52
N ARG A 901 18.90 -12.37 -27.75
CA ARG A 901 19.79 -13.31 -28.46
C ARG A 901 20.15 -12.81 -29.85
N VAL A 902 19.15 -12.41 -30.64
CA VAL A 902 19.36 -11.86 -32.00
C VAL A 902 20.27 -10.64 -31.96
N GLN A 903 20.05 -9.71 -31.02
CA GLN A 903 20.87 -8.52 -30.93
C GLN A 903 22.30 -8.82 -30.43
N MET A 904 22.46 -9.77 -29.50
CA MET A 904 23.76 -10.23 -29.03
C MET A 904 24.55 -10.91 -30.14
N ASP A 905 23.90 -11.69 -31.00
CA ASP A 905 24.52 -12.25 -32.21
C ASP A 905 25.00 -11.14 -33.15
N ALA A 906 24.17 -10.12 -33.42
CA ALA A 906 24.55 -8.98 -34.25
C ALA A 906 25.77 -8.22 -33.69
N PHE A 907 25.91 -8.10 -32.37
CA PHE A 907 27.10 -7.52 -31.76
C PHE A 907 28.38 -8.35 -31.96
N LEU A 908 28.24 -9.66 -32.13
CA LEU A 908 29.35 -10.62 -32.28
C LEU A 908 29.74 -10.86 -33.74
N GLU A 909 28.93 -10.46 -34.72
CA GLU A 909 29.18 -10.67 -36.17
C GLU A 909 30.51 -10.06 -36.64
N ASP A 910 30.87 -8.88 -36.13
CA ASP A 910 32.10 -8.17 -36.50
C ASP A 910 33.38 -8.85 -35.97
N GLY A 911 33.27 -9.85 -35.09
CA GLY A 911 34.41 -10.56 -34.50
C GLY A 911 35.28 -9.70 -33.56
N SER A 912 34.79 -8.53 -33.12
CA SER A 912 35.50 -7.64 -32.22
C SER A 912 35.77 -8.30 -30.86
N HIS A 913 37.02 -8.18 -30.39
CA HIS A 913 37.43 -8.72 -29.10
C HIS A 913 36.69 -8.03 -27.94
N GLU A 914 36.61 -6.70 -28.00
CA GLU A 914 35.97 -5.85 -27.01
C GLU A 914 34.46 -6.10 -26.97
N ALA A 915 33.80 -6.22 -28.13
CA ALA A 915 32.38 -6.59 -28.20
C ALA A 915 32.12 -7.98 -27.61
N THR A 916 33.01 -8.96 -27.89
CA THR A 916 32.89 -10.31 -27.33
C THR A 916 32.95 -10.29 -25.80
N ILE A 917 33.89 -9.54 -25.22
CA ILE A 917 34.02 -9.42 -23.76
C ILE A 917 32.80 -8.69 -23.18
N ALA A 918 32.36 -7.59 -23.81
CA ALA A 918 31.21 -6.81 -23.36
C ALA A 918 29.92 -7.65 -23.34
N VAL A 919 29.64 -8.43 -24.40
CA VAL A 919 28.47 -9.31 -24.47
C VAL A 919 28.51 -10.38 -23.39
N VAL A 920 29.66 -11.04 -23.21
CA VAL A 920 29.80 -12.08 -22.19
C VAL A 920 29.64 -11.51 -20.78
N ARG A 921 30.27 -10.38 -20.46
CA ARG A 921 30.12 -9.70 -19.16
C ARG A 921 28.69 -9.20 -18.92
N ALA A 922 28.01 -8.69 -19.95
CA ALA A 922 26.63 -8.25 -19.83
C ALA A 922 25.66 -9.41 -19.53
N LEU A 923 25.82 -10.55 -20.21
CA LEU A 923 24.99 -11.74 -19.97
C LEU A 923 25.36 -12.45 -18.67
N LEU A 924 26.61 -12.37 -18.23
CA LEU A 924 27.08 -12.93 -16.95
C LEU A 924 26.23 -12.43 -15.77
N VAL A 925 25.97 -11.13 -15.70
CA VAL A 925 25.16 -10.52 -14.62
C VAL A 925 23.73 -11.09 -14.59
N ALA A 926 23.21 -11.51 -15.73
CA ALA A 926 21.87 -12.10 -15.84
C ALA A 926 21.79 -13.58 -15.45
N VAL A 927 22.91 -14.32 -15.43
CA VAL A 927 22.94 -15.79 -15.23
C VAL A 927 22.11 -16.30 -14.05
N PRO A 928 22.18 -15.71 -12.84
CA PRO A 928 21.42 -16.20 -11.69
C PRO A 928 19.91 -16.04 -11.86
N HIS A 929 19.48 -15.05 -12.64
CA HIS A 929 18.09 -14.60 -12.72
C HIS A 929 17.41 -14.89 -14.06
N THR A 930 18.14 -15.41 -15.05
CA THR A 930 17.65 -15.59 -16.42
C THR A 930 17.10 -16.99 -16.71
N THR A 931 16.65 -17.23 -17.95
CA THR A 931 16.08 -18.50 -18.43
C THR A 931 17.14 -19.49 -18.87
N ASP A 932 16.80 -20.79 -18.85
CA ASP A 932 17.70 -21.86 -19.33
C ASP A 932 18.11 -21.66 -20.78
N LYS A 933 17.20 -21.16 -21.63
CA LYS A 933 17.49 -20.81 -23.03
C LYS A 933 18.64 -19.81 -23.17
N LEU A 934 18.70 -18.80 -22.29
CA LEU A 934 19.76 -17.80 -22.34
C LEU A 934 21.06 -18.32 -21.73
N ARG A 935 20.98 -19.16 -20.69
CA ARG A 935 22.15 -19.86 -20.12
C ARG A 935 22.80 -20.78 -21.15
N ASP A 936 22.00 -21.60 -21.83
CA ASP A 936 22.47 -22.48 -22.90
C ASP A 936 23.05 -21.69 -24.08
N TYR A 937 22.44 -20.55 -24.43
CA TYR A 937 22.98 -19.64 -25.44
C TYR A 937 24.37 -19.11 -25.04
N LEU A 938 24.51 -18.56 -23.82
CA LEU A 938 25.80 -18.04 -23.33
C LEU A 938 26.86 -19.15 -23.30
N LEU A 939 26.50 -20.32 -22.80
CA LEU A 939 27.39 -21.48 -22.72
C LEU A 939 27.83 -21.96 -24.12
N SER A 940 26.90 -22.01 -25.07
CA SER A 940 27.21 -22.35 -26.47
C SER A 940 28.18 -21.33 -27.10
N LYS A 941 27.99 -20.03 -26.83
CA LYS A 941 28.90 -18.98 -27.31
C LYS A 941 30.29 -19.07 -26.68
N ILE A 942 30.38 -19.32 -25.37
CA ILE A 942 31.68 -19.55 -24.70
C ILE A 942 32.39 -20.76 -25.31
N PHE A 943 31.68 -21.86 -25.56
CA PHE A 943 32.26 -23.01 -26.24
C PHE A 943 32.78 -22.67 -27.64
N GLN A 944 31.97 -21.97 -28.46
CA GLN A 944 32.38 -21.54 -29.80
C GLN A 944 33.66 -20.69 -29.73
N PHE A 945 33.70 -19.68 -28.86
CA PHE A 945 34.85 -18.78 -28.77
C PHE A 945 36.11 -19.42 -28.19
N THR A 946 35.97 -20.40 -27.30
CA THR A 946 37.12 -21.17 -26.77
C THR A 946 37.65 -22.19 -27.77
N ALA A 947 36.85 -22.63 -28.74
CA ALA A 947 37.26 -23.53 -29.80
C ALA A 947 38.05 -22.84 -30.94
N LEU A 948 37.95 -21.51 -31.07
CA LEU A 948 38.71 -20.76 -32.09
C LEU A 948 40.21 -20.66 -31.71
N PRO A 949 41.14 -20.84 -32.67
CA PRO A 949 42.57 -20.65 -32.42
C PRO A 949 42.86 -19.22 -31.96
N ALA A 950 43.50 -19.06 -30.79
CA ALA A 950 43.86 -17.74 -30.29
C ALA A 950 44.95 -17.10 -31.18
N SER A 951 44.80 -15.82 -31.52
CA SER A 951 45.83 -15.07 -32.26
C SER A 951 47.12 -14.99 -31.43
N VAL A 952 48.25 -15.37 -32.04
CA VAL A 952 49.55 -15.58 -31.37
C VAL A 952 50.14 -14.30 -30.74
N SER A 953 49.68 -13.10 -31.11
CA SER A 953 50.41 -11.85 -30.84
C SER A 953 50.03 -11.08 -29.58
N ASP A 954 48.92 -11.37 -28.88
CA ASP A 954 48.47 -10.54 -27.74
C ASP A 954 48.09 -11.37 -26.50
N VAL A 955 49.02 -11.47 -25.56
CA VAL A 955 48.87 -12.21 -24.28
C VAL A 955 47.81 -11.55 -23.38
N MET A 956 47.69 -10.22 -23.40
CA MET A 956 46.78 -9.48 -22.53
C MET A 956 45.32 -9.71 -22.94
N ARG A 957 45.03 -9.65 -24.25
CA ARG A 957 43.70 -9.95 -24.80
C ARG A 957 43.29 -11.40 -24.56
N ARG A 958 44.23 -12.35 -24.68
CA ARG A 958 43.97 -13.77 -24.36
C ARG A 958 43.62 -13.95 -22.89
N ARG A 959 44.36 -13.29 -21.98
CA ARG A 959 44.07 -13.31 -20.54
C ARG A 959 42.73 -12.69 -20.20
N GLU A 960 42.40 -11.52 -20.76
CA GLU A 960 41.12 -10.86 -20.50
C GLU A 960 39.93 -11.72 -20.96
N ARG A 961 40.04 -12.31 -22.16
CA ARG A 961 39.04 -13.25 -22.68
C ARG A 961 38.90 -14.47 -21.77
N ALA A 962 40.00 -15.08 -21.38
CA ALA A 962 40.00 -16.25 -20.50
C ALA A 962 39.36 -15.92 -19.14
N ASN A 963 39.67 -14.76 -18.55
CA ASN A 963 39.05 -14.32 -17.30
C ASN A 963 37.53 -14.16 -17.43
N ALA A 964 37.04 -13.44 -18.44
CA ALA A 964 35.59 -13.26 -18.65
C ALA A 964 34.85 -14.58 -18.87
N PHE A 965 35.46 -15.52 -19.60
CA PHE A 965 34.88 -16.86 -19.82
C PHE A 965 34.89 -17.70 -18.55
N CYS A 966 35.97 -17.66 -17.76
CA CYS A 966 36.06 -18.36 -16.48
C CYS A 966 35.04 -17.85 -15.46
N GLU A 967 34.88 -16.54 -15.32
CA GLU A 967 33.86 -15.94 -14.46
C GLU A 967 32.45 -16.38 -14.88
N SER A 968 32.19 -16.40 -16.19
CA SER A 968 30.91 -16.86 -16.73
C SER A 968 30.66 -18.35 -16.51
N ILE A 969 31.67 -19.19 -16.70
CA ILE A 969 31.59 -20.63 -16.43
C ILE A 969 31.31 -20.89 -14.95
N ARG A 970 31.97 -20.16 -14.03
CA ARG A 970 31.72 -20.29 -12.58
C ARG A 970 30.29 -19.87 -12.23
N ALA A 971 29.79 -18.78 -12.79
CA ALA A 971 28.40 -18.36 -12.57
C ALA A 971 27.39 -19.36 -13.15
N LEU A 972 27.65 -19.92 -14.33
CA LEU A 972 26.81 -20.94 -14.96
C LEU A 972 26.85 -22.27 -14.18
N ASP A 973 28.00 -22.65 -13.64
CA ASP A 973 28.15 -23.84 -12.80
C ASP A 973 27.38 -23.73 -11.47
N ALA A 974 27.19 -22.51 -10.95
CA ALA A 974 26.32 -22.28 -9.80
C ALA A 974 24.81 -22.38 -10.12
N THR A 975 24.43 -22.69 -11.37
CA THR A 975 23.04 -22.87 -11.80
C THR A 975 22.74 -24.31 -12.24
N ASP A 976 21.44 -24.65 -12.32
CA ASP A 976 20.99 -25.94 -12.81
C ASP A 976 21.12 -26.02 -14.35
N LEU A 977 22.19 -26.68 -14.81
CA LEU A 977 22.43 -26.93 -16.23
C LEU A 977 21.95 -28.33 -16.63
N SER A 978 21.37 -28.45 -17.83
CA SER A 978 20.97 -29.75 -18.36
C SER A 978 22.17 -30.66 -18.59
N ALA A 979 22.00 -31.98 -18.43
CA ALA A 979 23.07 -32.95 -18.67
C ALA A 979 23.61 -32.88 -20.12
N ASN A 980 22.77 -32.48 -21.08
CA ASN A 980 23.18 -32.27 -22.46
C ASN A 980 24.06 -31.02 -22.59
N SER A 981 23.64 -29.88 -22.02
CA SER A 981 24.42 -28.63 -22.03
C SER A 981 25.79 -28.81 -21.36
N VAL A 982 25.84 -29.58 -20.27
CA VAL A 982 27.10 -29.93 -19.58
C VAL A 982 28.04 -30.71 -20.50
N ARG A 983 27.51 -31.74 -21.18
CA ARG A 983 28.30 -32.63 -22.04
C ARG A 983 28.73 -31.96 -23.35
N GLU A 984 27.84 -31.22 -23.98
CA GLU A 984 28.04 -30.66 -25.32
C GLU A 984 28.78 -29.33 -25.31
N PHE A 985 28.63 -28.51 -24.26
CA PHE A 985 29.19 -27.16 -24.23
C PHE A 985 30.12 -26.91 -23.03
N LEU A 986 29.70 -27.22 -21.79
CA LEU A 986 30.48 -26.89 -20.58
C LEU A 986 31.82 -27.61 -20.52
N LEU A 987 31.83 -28.95 -20.54
CA LEU A 987 33.06 -29.73 -20.44
C LEU A 987 34.03 -29.44 -21.60
N PRO A 988 33.57 -29.38 -22.87
CA PRO A 988 34.44 -29.00 -23.98
C PRO A 988 35.01 -27.57 -23.86
N ALA A 989 34.23 -26.60 -23.38
CA ALA A 989 34.69 -25.23 -23.17
C ALA A 989 35.81 -25.16 -22.10
N ILE A 990 35.62 -25.86 -20.98
CA ILE A 990 36.63 -25.93 -19.91
C ILE A 990 37.92 -26.58 -20.43
N GLN A 991 37.81 -27.69 -21.16
CA GLN A 991 38.96 -28.35 -21.78
C GLN A 991 39.72 -27.44 -22.74
N ASN A 992 39.02 -26.62 -23.52
CA ASN A 992 39.65 -25.68 -24.44
C ASN A 992 40.40 -24.57 -23.70
N LEU A 993 39.85 -24.03 -22.61
CA LEU A 993 40.53 -23.02 -21.78
C LEU A 993 41.81 -23.59 -21.13
N LEU A 994 41.76 -24.82 -20.62
CA LEU A 994 42.90 -25.47 -19.98
C LEU A 994 44.07 -25.79 -20.93
N LYS A 995 43.86 -25.74 -22.26
CA LYS A 995 44.92 -25.92 -23.28
C LYS A 995 45.86 -24.72 -23.41
N ASP A 996 45.46 -23.53 -22.95
CA ASP A 996 46.28 -22.31 -22.97
C ASP A 996 46.58 -21.82 -21.53
N PRO A 997 47.46 -22.52 -20.79
CA PRO A 997 47.73 -22.23 -19.39
C PRO A 997 48.36 -20.85 -19.17
N ASP A 998 49.04 -20.28 -20.17
CA ASP A 998 49.68 -18.96 -20.09
C ASP A 998 48.65 -17.82 -20.06
N ALA A 999 47.43 -18.07 -20.53
CA ALA A 999 46.31 -17.12 -20.51
C ALA A 999 45.49 -17.17 -19.21
N LEU A 1000 45.63 -18.23 -18.39
CA LEU A 1000 44.83 -18.45 -17.18
C LEU A 1000 45.55 -18.02 -15.91
N ASP A 1001 44.82 -17.39 -15.00
CA ASP A 1001 45.26 -17.21 -13.62
C ASP A 1001 45.28 -18.56 -12.88
N PRO A 1002 46.27 -18.85 -12.01
CA PRO A 1002 46.29 -20.05 -11.18
C PRO A 1002 44.96 -20.35 -10.45
N ALA A 1003 44.27 -19.33 -9.92
CA ALA A 1003 42.99 -19.51 -9.24
C ALA A 1003 41.86 -19.88 -10.23
N HIS A 1004 41.87 -19.33 -11.44
CA HIS A 1004 40.96 -19.71 -12.51
C HIS A 1004 41.18 -21.15 -12.95
N LYS A 1005 42.44 -21.55 -13.12
CA LYS A 1005 42.81 -22.91 -13.48
C LYS A 1005 42.32 -23.94 -12.45
N GLU A 1006 42.60 -23.71 -11.17
CA GLU A 1006 42.16 -24.62 -10.09
C GLU A 1006 40.63 -24.78 -10.06
N ALA A 1007 39.89 -23.67 -10.13
CA ALA A 1007 38.43 -23.71 -10.15
C ALA A 1007 37.89 -24.49 -11.36
N LEU A 1008 38.45 -24.29 -12.56
CA LEU A 1008 38.05 -25.02 -13.75
C LEU A 1008 38.34 -26.52 -13.65
N GLU A 1009 39.47 -26.92 -13.06
CA GLU A 1009 39.81 -28.33 -12.84
C GLU A 1009 38.84 -29.00 -11.86
N ILE A 1010 38.43 -28.29 -10.80
CA ILE A 1010 37.41 -28.75 -9.85
C ILE A 1010 36.06 -28.95 -10.56
N ILE A 1011 35.57 -27.93 -11.27
CA ILE A 1011 34.29 -27.99 -12.01
C ILE A 1011 34.31 -29.14 -13.02
N MET A 1012 35.42 -29.29 -13.76
CA MET A 1012 35.58 -30.37 -14.73
C MET A 1012 35.53 -31.76 -14.05
N LYS A 1013 36.12 -31.92 -12.86
CA LYS A 1013 36.11 -33.18 -12.11
C LYS A 1013 34.71 -33.51 -11.57
N GLU A 1014 34.02 -32.53 -11.01
CA GLU A 1014 32.67 -32.71 -10.44
C GLU A 1014 31.62 -32.99 -11.51
N ARG A 1015 31.63 -32.23 -12.61
CA ARG A 1015 30.64 -32.34 -13.70
C ARG A 1015 30.91 -33.48 -14.67
N SER A 1016 32.12 -34.08 -14.69
CA SER A 1016 32.45 -35.24 -15.54
C SER A 1016 32.04 -36.60 -14.95
N GLY A 1017 31.42 -36.63 -13.77
CA GLY A 1017 30.84 -37.85 -13.19
C GLY A 1017 31.86 -38.95 -12.89
N GLY A 1018 33.10 -38.60 -12.50
CA GLY A 1018 34.14 -39.56 -12.14
C GLY A 1018 34.78 -40.33 -13.30
N ALA A 1019 34.39 -40.08 -14.55
CA ALA A 1019 34.97 -40.76 -15.72
C ALA A 1019 36.45 -40.39 -15.97
N LEU A 1020 36.92 -39.26 -15.46
CA LEU A 1020 38.31 -38.79 -15.62
C LEU A 1020 39.32 -39.51 -14.71
N ASP A 1021 38.90 -40.15 -13.61
CA ASP A 1021 39.79 -40.96 -12.77
C ASP A 1021 40.31 -42.22 -13.50
N ALA A 1022 39.65 -42.62 -14.60
CA ALA A 1022 40.13 -43.66 -15.51
C ALA A 1022 41.15 -43.14 -16.54
N LEU A 1023 41.05 -41.88 -16.97
CA LEU A 1023 41.94 -41.27 -17.96
C LEU A 1023 43.24 -40.74 -17.35
N SER A 1024 43.20 -40.17 -16.14
CA SER A 1024 44.40 -39.76 -15.40
C SER A 1024 45.29 -40.96 -15.02
N LYS A 1025 44.67 -42.13 -14.75
CA LYS A 1025 45.38 -43.41 -14.58
C LYS A 1025 45.91 -44.00 -15.90
N ALA A 1026 45.31 -43.68 -17.04
CA ALA A 1026 45.73 -44.22 -18.34
C ALA A 1026 46.85 -43.40 -19.02
N MET A 1027 46.98 -42.10 -18.71
CA MET A 1027 48.04 -41.23 -19.28
C MET A 1027 49.27 -41.04 -18.38
N GLY A 1028 49.25 -41.50 -17.13
CA GLY A 1028 50.37 -41.40 -16.18
C GLY A 1028 51.52 -42.41 -16.37
N ALA A 1029 51.54 -43.19 -17.46
CA ALA A 1029 52.55 -44.24 -17.67
C ALA A 1029 53.78 -43.82 -18.49
N HIS A 1030 53.89 -42.56 -18.93
CA HIS A 1030 55.14 -42.07 -19.54
C HIS A 1030 55.42 -40.62 -19.16
N LEU A 1031 56.65 -40.40 -18.67
CA LEU A 1031 57.26 -39.14 -18.19
C LEU A 1031 57.03 -38.82 -16.71
N GLY A 1032 57.83 -39.48 -15.87
CA GLY A 1032 58.19 -38.95 -14.57
C GLY A 1032 59.36 -37.96 -14.69
N LEU A 1033 59.27 -36.82 -14.01
CA LEU A 1033 60.36 -36.12 -13.34
C LEU A 1033 59.75 -34.99 -12.46
N ALA A 1034 60.30 -34.87 -11.26
CA ALA A 1034 59.76 -34.15 -10.10
C ALA A 1034 59.92 -32.61 -10.16
N SER A 1035 59.07 -31.87 -9.43
CA SER A 1035 59.56 -30.91 -8.43
C SER A 1035 58.49 -30.52 -7.41
N SER A 1036 58.91 -30.55 -6.15
CA SER A 1036 58.20 -30.31 -4.90
C SER A 1036 58.24 -28.82 -4.47
N VAL A 1037 57.68 -28.55 -3.27
CA VAL A 1037 57.76 -27.33 -2.41
C VAL A 1037 56.52 -26.41 -2.58
N SER A 1038 55.68 -26.11 -1.58
CA SER A 1038 55.89 -25.91 -0.13
C SER A 1038 54.66 -26.25 0.73
N SER A 1039 54.95 -26.81 1.91
CA SER A 1039 54.09 -27.08 3.08
C SER A 1039 54.01 -25.89 4.07
N PHE A 1040 53.25 -26.09 5.17
CA PHE A 1040 53.18 -25.41 6.50
C PHE A 1040 51.86 -24.66 6.76
N PHE A 1041 50.98 -25.03 7.71
CA PHE A 1041 51.16 -25.54 9.08
C PHE A 1041 50.21 -26.71 9.48
N GLY A 1042 50.70 -27.62 10.33
CA GLY A 1042 49.98 -28.71 11.02
C GLY A 1042 49.19 -28.22 12.26
N ASP A 1043 48.63 -29.07 13.14
CA ASP A 1043 49.16 -30.34 13.63
C ASP A 1043 48.13 -31.10 14.51
N SER A 1044 48.19 -32.44 14.53
CA SER A 1044 48.22 -33.31 15.73
C SER A 1044 47.57 -34.69 15.51
N GLY A 1045 48.38 -35.76 15.63
CA GLY A 1045 47.87 -37.11 15.93
C GLY A 1045 48.69 -38.33 15.47
N LEU A 1046 49.90 -38.50 16.03
CA LEU A 1046 50.80 -39.68 16.09
C LEU A 1046 50.08 -41.06 16.23
N LEU A 1047 50.59 -42.26 15.89
CA LEU A 1047 51.91 -42.84 15.59
C LEU A 1047 51.70 -44.33 15.17
N GLY A 1048 52.56 -44.90 14.31
CA GLY A 1048 52.75 -46.36 14.24
C GLY A 1048 53.18 -46.99 12.90
N LYS A 1049 54.49 -46.92 12.58
CA LYS A 1049 55.24 -47.78 11.62
C LYS A 1049 55.02 -49.27 11.94
N LYS A 1050 55.18 -50.32 11.13
CA LYS A 1050 55.97 -50.75 9.94
C LYS A 1050 55.42 -52.19 9.67
N GLU A 1051 55.39 -52.86 8.52
CA GLU A 1051 56.49 -53.31 7.65
C GLU A 1051 55.89 -54.18 6.50
N ALA A 1052 56.47 -54.02 5.30
CA ALA A 1052 56.64 -54.90 4.13
C ALA A 1052 55.89 -56.27 4.01
N SER A 1053 55.26 -56.52 2.83
CA SER A 1053 55.66 -57.50 1.76
C SER A 1053 55.32 -58.98 2.05
N GLU A 1054 54.89 -59.86 1.16
CA GLU A 1054 54.56 -59.90 -0.27
C GLU A 1054 53.75 -61.24 -0.50
N PRO A 1055 53.57 -61.85 -1.70
CA PRO A 1055 52.27 -62.28 -2.23
C PRO A 1055 52.09 -63.81 -2.34
N VAL A 1056 51.03 -64.28 -3.01
CA VAL A 1056 50.98 -65.38 -4.03
C VAL A 1056 49.57 -66.03 -4.11
N SER A 1057 49.01 -66.00 -5.33
CA SER A 1057 47.86 -66.74 -5.90
C SER A 1057 48.13 -68.27 -6.03
N PRO A 1058 47.28 -69.20 -6.57
CA PRO A 1058 46.03 -69.07 -7.35
C PRO A 1058 44.91 -70.14 -7.10
N GLN A 1059 43.71 -69.86 -7.67
CA GLN A 1059 42.62 -70.68 -8.29
C GLN A 1059 42.49 -72.24 -8.13
N PRO A 1060 41.40 -72.93 -8.59
CA PRO A 1060 39.93 -72.73 -8.49
C PRO A 1060 39.10 -74.07 -8.30
N ASP A 1061 37.76 -74.00 -8.46
CA ASP A 1061 36.77 -75.05 -8.89
C ASP A 1061 35.87 -75.85 -7.90
N SER A 1062 34.62 -75.34 -7.71
CA SER A 1062 33.25 -75.97 -7.88
C SER A 1062 32.80 -77.23 -7.06
N PRO A 1063 31.52 -77.74 -7.05
CA PRO A 1063 30.14 -77.21 -7.29
C PRO A 1063 28.97 -77.74 -6.35
N LYS A 1064 27.73 -77.19 -6.50
CA LYS A 1064 26.33 -77.70 -6.18
C LYS A 1064 25.91 -77.90 -4.69
N ALA A 1065 24.66 -77.65 -4.20
CA ALA A 1065 23.30 -77.55 -4.76
C ALA A 1065 22.23 -76.89 -3.82
N VAL A 1066 21.17 -76.29 -4.44
CA VAL A 1066 19.73 -76.10 -4.09
C VAL A 1066 19.25 -75.18 -2.90
N PRO A 1067 18.24 -74.27 -3.11
CA PRO A 1067 17.69 -73.31 -2.12
C PRO A 1067 16.36 -73.76 -1.44
N PRO A 1068 15.89 -73.08 -0.37
CA PRO A 1068 14.70 -72.23 -0.54
C PRO A 1068 14.59 -70.95 0.36
N LEU A 1069 13.85 -69.96 -0.18
CA LEU A 1069 13.02 -68.91 0.44
C LEU A 1069 13.67 -67.97 1.50
N GLN A 1070 14.00 -66.74 1.07
CA GLN A 1070 14.20 -65.59 1.96
C GLN A 1070 13.17 -64.49 1.65
N ALA A 1071 12.54 -64.01 2.72
CA ALA A 1071 11.66 -62.85 2.74
C ALA A 1071 12.45 -61.59 2.40
N GLU A 1072 11.89 -60.75 1.52
CA GLU A 1072 12.48 -59.51 1.05
C GLU A 1072 12.43 -58.44 2.16
N ASP A 1073 13.61 -58.05 2.65
CA ASP A 1073 13.82 -56.95 3.57
C ASP A 1073 14.26 -55.73 2.73
N THR A 1074 13.30 -54.91 2.28
CA THR A 1074 13.59 -53.78 1.40
C THR A 1074 14.05 -52.55 2.20
N ARG A 1075 15.01 -51.84 1.60
CA ARG A 1075 15.72 -50.62 2.02
C ARG A 1075 14.83 -49.48 2.55
N PHE A 1076 13.52 -49.55 2.32
CA PHE A 1076 12.53 -48.56 2.72
C PHE A 1076 12.32 -48.47 4.24
N ARG A 1077 12.49 -49.59 4.97
CA ARG A 1077 12.31 -49.61 6.44
C ARG A 1077 13.42 -48.90 7.23
N ARG A 1078 14.60 -48.70 6.63
CA ARG A 1078 15.74 -48.05 7.29
C ARG A 1078 15.70 -46.52 7.19
N ILE A 1079 14.99 -45.98 6.20
CA ILE A 1079 14.89 -44.53 5.95
C ILE A 1079 13.82 -43.91 6.90
N MET A 1080 12.74 -44.62 7.20
CA MET A 1080 11.63 -44.10 8.02
C MET A 1080 11.87 -44.04 9.54
N ARG A 1081 13.02 -44.49 10.06
CA ARG A 1081 13.38 -44.37 11.50
C ARG A 1081 14.47 -43.34 11.81
N GLY A 1082 15.01 -42.66 10.80
CA GLY A 1082 16.19 -41.81 10.97
C GLY A 1082 15.95 -40.45 11.62
N ASN A 1083 14.89 -39.72 11.26
CA ASN A 1083 14.91 -38.25 11.40
C ASN A 1083 13.71 -37.60 12.13
N PHE A 1084 12.92 -38.34 12.92
CA PHE A 1084 11.78 -37.73 13.65
C PHE A 1084 12.00 -37.57 15.16
N SER A 1085 13.12 -38.05 15.71
CA SER A 1085 13.34 -38.08 17.17
C SER A 1085 14.10 -36.87 17.75
N GLU A 1086 14.63 -35.97 16.92
CA GLU A 1086 15.41 -34.81 17.41
C GLU A 1086 14.64 -33.47 17.42
N MET A 1087 13.43 -33.41 16.88
CA MET A 1087 12.69 -32.13 16.75
C MET A 1087 11.70 -31.85 17.90
N LEU A 1088 11.58 -32.74 18.90
CA LEU A 1088 10.61 -32.62 20.01
C LEU A 1088 11.24 -32.61 21.41
N ARG A 1089 12.49 -32.14 21.56
CA ARG A 1089 13.10 -31.96 22.88
C ARG A 1089 13.85 -30.63 23.00
N GLY A 1090 13.11 -29.56 23.26
CA GLY A 1090 13.64 -28.27 23.70
C GLY A 1090 12.80 -27.67 24.81
N LYS A 1091 12.98 -28.14 26.06
CA LYS A 1091 12.46 -27.48 27.26
C LYS A 1091 13.63 -26.95 28.09
N THR A 1092 13.61 -25.62 28.29
CA THR A 1092 13.94 -24.88 29.52
C THR A 1092 15.25 -25.19 30.26
N LYS A 1093 16.18 -24.22 30.28
CA LYS A 1093 17.05 -23.96 31.43
C LYS A 1093 17.14 -22.46 31.67
N GLY A 1094 16.76 -22.04 32.88
CA GLY A 1094 16.93 -20.69 33.39
C GLY A 1094 18.39 -20.39 33.74
N LEU A 1095 18.71 -19.09 33.78
CA LEU A 1095 19.94 -18.54 34.32
C LEU A 1095 19.60 -17.81 35.63
N ASP A 1096 19.93 -18.44 36.76
CA ASP A 1096 20.48 -17.74 37.90
C ASP A 1096 21.97 -17.53 37.60
N GLU A 1097 22.48 -16.30 37.76
CA GLU A 1097 23.60 -16.01 38.67
C GLU A 1097 24.06 -14.55 38.56
N THR A 1098 24.08 -13.91 39.72
CA THR A 1098 24.79 -12.68 40.07
C THR A 1098 26.31 -12.85 40.01
N ASN A 1099 27.00 -11.78 39.58
CA ASN A 1099 28.45 -11.55 39.60
C ASN A 1099 29.14 -11.86 40.95
N PRO A 1100 30.48 -12.09 40.94
CA PRO A 1100 31.40 -10.99 41.29
C PRO A 1100 32.73 -10.91 40.49
N SER A 1101 33.33 -9.70 40.52
CA SER A 1101 34.70 -9.28 40.10
C SER A 1101 35.01 -9.31 38.59
N GLN A 1102 35.46 -8.24 37.91
CA GLN A 1102 36.21 -7.01 38.23
C GLN A 1102 35.65 -5.79 37.48
#